data_AF-A6GCP2-F1
#
_entry.id   AF-A6GCP2-F1
#
_cell.length_a   1.000
_cell.length_b   1.000
_cell.length_c   1.000
_cell.angle_alpha   90.00
_cell.angle_beta   90.00
_cell.angle_gamma   90.00
#
_symmetry.space_group_name_H-M   'P 1'
#
loop_
_entity.id
_entity.type
_entity.pdbx_description
1 polymer ?
#
loop_
_entity_poly.entity_id
_entity_poly.type
_entity_poly.pdbx_seq_one_letter_code
_entity_poly.pdbx_strand_id
1 'polypeptide(L)'
;MDPVVIAELVVLAAGALGSTEILLRSRAAGLPLSARLGESFSGNSDVLAFGYNNDQRIDGVGAGPRKPSAEHPVGPTITSVIDGRTPERPLGEHFVLQEGALPGCIDAIYSTSLELQARAHGEATDSGLVDAVEERARILRSRLPGGALAGAVANTQTYLGMALDSGAGTLKLDVDEQLRIDWPGVEEEPSIARLHAKLVDATAALGGTFVPNPLWSNRLESSLISVHPLGGCAMAEDAEGGVTNHKGQVFAGDSGARVHPGLYVADGSLMPSPLGVNPLLTISALAERNMALLARERGWTIEYALDHRPSGPPRLPVAPSGVGVRFTERMAGEVDFEASASAGRERSSCAFVLTLSSANLEATLASPTKPMDIAGTVDIPALSPEPLQVSDGHFSLLSDDPEHRATTNMIYAMTLNAEDGRRWRFRGVKYVHDDRGLDLWSDTTTLFVEIHDAQTGALAARGKLHISMADFAKQLRTIDVTGAESRLEALTAQVRFGRFFVGSLFDTYAGVFSRPSVFDPDAPPRVRRNLRADAPTIHYFHTSDGAPLVLTRYRGGGKGPVVLIHGLGVSSGIFTVDTIGTNLVEYLFAHGYDLWLLDFRASIELASAEVPASCDLMATVDLPEGIAEVRRLSGADSVQVIAHCIGATLFYMSALAGKLEGVRAALTSQATPHIDGSRDHRIKSGLRLPAVLESLGFTSLTAYTDKHDGWLDRLYDRALELYPVAREEERGASATARRITFLYSQLYEHDQLNVATHDTLHELFGVANLSCFDQLGAIIRAEHIVDAEGGDVYLPQVGRLALPLRMIHGAENACYLPSGSERSYAWLRQHNDPALYSRVVIPDYGHIDCIFGKDAAEHVYPHILEHLEANL
;
A
#
# COMPACT_ATOMS: atom_id res chain seq x y z
N MET A 1 8.54 -27.12 13.60
CA MET A 1 9.59 -27.33 12.57
C MET A 1 10.61 -26.27 12.83
N ASP A 2 11.89 -26.62 12.99
CA ASP A 2 12.95 -25.64 13.14
C ASP A 2 13.06 -24.83 11.82
N PRO A 3 12.84 -23.50 11.83
CA PRO A 3 12.88 -22.64 10.63
C PRO A 3 14.28 -22.47 10.00
N VAL A 4 15.32 -23.11 10.52
CA VAL A 4 16.65 -23.14 9.92
C VAL A 4 17.10 -24.58 9.72
N VAL A 5 17.58 -24.89 8.52
CA VAL A 5 18.11 -26.21 8.14
C VAL A 5 19.55 -26.03 7.70
N ILE A 6 20.49 -26.68 8.39
CA ILE A 6 21.84 -26.88 7.85
C ILE A 6 21.85 -28.18 7.07
N ALA A 7 22.34 -28.13 5.84
CA ALA A 7 22.44 -29.27 4.97
C ALA A 7 23.73 -29.21 4.16
N GLU A 8 24.39 -30.36 4.01
CA GLU A 8 25.54 -30.51 3.10
C GLU A 8 25.14 -30.36 1.61
N LEU A 9 23.85 -30.50 1.32
CA LEU A 9 23.27 -30.46 -0.01
C LEU A 9 21.97 -29.63 0.00
N VAL A 10 21.95 -28.59 -0.83
CA VAL A 10 20.81 -27.70 -1.05
C VAL A 10 20.43 -27.77 -2.53
N VAL A 11 19.18 -28.15 -2.81
CA VAL A 11 18.60 -28.16 -4.16
C VAL A 11 17.46 -27.14 -4.19
N LEU A 12 17.64 -26.06 -4.94
CA LEU A 12 16.64 -25.03 -5.14
C LEU A 12 15.67 -25.44 -6.25
N ALA A 13 14.38 -25.46 -5.92
CA ALA A 13 13.27 -25.73 -6.83
C ALA A 13 12.10 -24.78 -6.54
N ALA A 14 12.40 -23.48 -6.37
CA ALA A 14 11.45 -22.44 -6.02
C ALA A 14 10.83 -21.74 -7.25
N GLY A 15 11.03 -22.30 -8.44
CA GLY A 15 10.60 -21.71 -9.71
C GLY A 15 11.56 -20.62 -10.19
N ALA A 16 11.30 -20.11 -11.40
CA ALA A 16 12.19 -19.14 -12.06
C ALA A 16 12.48 -17.92 -11.16
N LEU A 17 11.42 -17.33 -10.58
CA LEU A 17 11.55 -16.16 -9.73
C LEU A 17 12.18 -16.48 -8.37
N GLY A 18 11.68 -17.52 -7.68
CA GLY A 18 12.09 -17.82 -6.31
C GLY A 18 13.54 -18.29 -6.20
N SER A 19 13.99 -19.16 -7.10
CA SER A 19 15.37 -19.65 -7.07
C SER A 19 16.37 -18.54 -7.41
N THR A 20 16.03 -17.68 -8.37
CA THR A 20 16.83 -16.49 -8.68
C THR A 20 16.85 -15.50 -7.52
N GLU A 21 15.71 -15.24 -6.87
CA GLU A 21 15.64 -14.34 -5.70
C GLU A 21 16.51 -14.84 -4.54
N ILE A 22 16.42 -16.13 -4.20
CA ILE A 22 17.23 -16.75 -3.14
C ILE A 22 18.72 -16.57 -3.43
N LEU A 23 19.15 -16.82 -4.67
CA LEU A 23 20.55 -16.67 -5.05
C LEU A 23 20.98 -15.19 -5.11
N LEU A 24 20.11 -14.27 -5.54
CA LEU A 24 20.42 -12.83 -5.53
C LEU A 24 20.64 -12.32 -4.11
N ARG A 25 19.79 -12.74 -3.17
CA ARG A 25 19.94 -12.42 -1.74
C ARG A 25 21.19 -13.08 -1.15
N SER A 26 21.48 -14.31 -1.53
CA SER A 26 22.70 -15.01 -1.13
C SER A 26 23.97 -14.30 -1.63
N ARG A 27 23.95 -13.78 -2.87
CA ARG A 27 25.03 -12.96 -3.43
C ARG A 27 25.22 -11.67 -2.64
N ALA A 28 24.13 -10.98 -2.32
CA ALA A 28 24.15 -9.77 -1.49
C ALA A 28 24.70 -10.05 -0.09
N ALA A 29 24.48 -11.26 0.45
CA ALA A 29 25.05 -11.74 1.71
C ALA A 29 26.50 -12.24 1.60
N GLY A 30 27.12 -12.19 0.42
CA GLY A 30 28.54 -12.50 0.20
C GLY A 30 28.83 -13.87 -0.43
N LEU A 31 27.82 -14.65 -0.82
CA LEU A 31 28.04 -15.91 -1.54
C LEU A 31 28.61 -15.60 -2.95
N PRO A 32 29.81 -16.10 -3.31
CA PRO A 32 30.37 -15.87 -4.64
C PRO A 32 29.51 -16.57 -5.71
N LEU A 33 28.96 -15.79 -6.63
CA LEU A 33 28.03 -16.24 -7.67
C LEU A 33 28.31 -15.52 -8.98
N SER A 34 27.86 -16.11 -10.10
CA SER A 34 28.03 -15.52 -11.44
C SER A 34 27.41 -14.13 -11.55
N ALA A 35 28.07 -13.26 -12.32
CA ALA A 35 27.54 -11.94 -12.70
C ALA A 35 26.26 -12.07 -13.55
N ARG A 36 26.10 -13.18 -14.28
CA ARG A 36 24.94 -13.49 -15.14
C ARG A 36 23.67 -13.84 -14.37
N LEU A 37 23.74 -13.92 -13.03
CA LEU A 37 22.58 -14.20 -12.18
C LEU A 37 21.49 -13.14 -12.35
N GLY A 38 20.30 -13.60 -12.70
CA GLY A 38 19.14 -12.77 -13.02
C GLY A 38 18.98 -12.46 -14.50
N GLU A 39 19.95 -12.81 -15.36
CA GLU A 39 19.83 -12.58 -16.80
C GLU A 39 19.09 -13.73 -17.53
N SER A 40 18.84 -13.51 -18.83
CA SER A 40 18.17 -14.47 -19.72
C SER A 40 16.73 -14.80 -19.28
N PHE A 41 16.05 -13.84 -18.64
CA PHE A 41 14.66 -14.03 -18.24
C PHE A 41 13.75 -13.95 -19.46
N SER A 42 12.84 -14.92 -19.56
CA SER A 42 11.90 -15.05 -20.66
C SER A 42 10.48 -15.26 -20.14
N GLY A 43 9.53 -14.62 -20.80
CA GLY A 43 8.09 -14.85 -20.60
C GLY A 43 7.54 -15.97 -21.49
N ASN A 44 8.40 -16.67 -22.24
CA ASN A 44 8.04 -17.72 -23.20
C ASN A 44 7.06 -17.24 -24.30
N SER A 45 7.04 -15.92 -24.54
CA SER A 45 6.05 -15.19 -25.35
C SER A 45 4.62 -15.68 -25.11
N ASP A 46 4.26 -15.92 -23.85
CA ASP A 46 2.90 -16.33 -23.51
C ASP A 46 1.90 -15.22 -23.86
N VAL A 47 0.89 -15.58 -24.66
CA VAL A 47 -0.20 -14.67 -25.06
C VAL A 47 -1.52 -15.33 -24.75
N LEU A 48 -2.37 -14.63 -24.01
CA LEU A 48 -3.77 -15.01 -23.81
C LEU A 48 -4.63 -14.10 -24.70
N ALA A 49 -5.53 -14.67 -25.50
CA ALA A 49 -6.44 -13.88 -26.33
C ALA A 49 -7.76 -14.63 -26.55
N PHE A 50 -8.74 -13.96 -27.16
CA PHE A 50 -10.07 -14.51 -27.36
C PHE A 50 -10.57 -14.29 -28.79
N GLY A 51 -11.14 -15.33 -29.38
CA GLY A 51 -12.05 -15.19 -30.52
C GLY A 51 -13.47 -15.08 -29.98
N TYR A 52 -14.01 -13.87 -29.86
CA TYR A 52 -15.29 -13.60 -29.23
C TYR A 52 -16.46 -13.76 -30.20
N ASN A 53 -17.55 -14.38 -29.73
CA ASN A 53 -18.81 -14.50 -30.45
C ASN A 53 -18.74 -15.17 -31.84
N ASN A 54 -17.86 -16.16 -31.99
CA ASN A 54 -17.69 -16.93 -33.22
C ASN A 54 -19.01 -17.50 -33.75
N ASP A 55 -19.03 -17.86 -35.04
CA ASP A 55 -20.19 -18.51 -35.66
C ASP A 55 -20.48 -19.88 -35.04
N GLN A 56 -19.41 -20.57 -34.62
CA GLN A 56 -19.47 -21.87 -34.00
C GLN A 56 -19.52 -21.75 -32.47
N ARG A 57 -20.36 -22.58 -31.85
CA ARG A 57 -20.38 -22.74 -30.40
C ARG A 57 -19.14 -23.50 -29.94
N ILE A 58 -18.44 -22.99 -28.91
CA ILE A 58 -17.16 -23.52 -28.43
C ILE A 58 -17.31 -24.28 -27.11
N ASP A 59 -18.20 -23.83 -26.21
CA ASP A 59 -18.35 -24.41 -24.87
C ASP A 59 -17.07 -24.33 -24.01
N GLY A 60 -16.37 -23.20 -24.08
CA GLY A 60 -15.07 -22.97 -23.43
C GLY A 60 -15.10 -22.46 -21.98
N VAL A 61 -16.25 -22.48 -21.28
CA VAL A 61 -16.37 -21.97 -19.90
C VAL A 61 -16.85 -23.07 -18.96
N GLY A 62 -16.05 -23.41 -17.95
CA GLY A 62 -16.37 -24.44 -16.96
C GLY A 62 -17.68 -24.19 -16.20
N ALA A 63 -18.29 -25.24 -15.66
CA ALA A 63 -19.56 -25.14 -14.93
C ALA A 63 -19.43 -24.48 -13.54
N GLY A 64 -18.21 -24.45 -12.97
CA GLY A 64 -17.96 -23.96 -11.62
C GLY A 64 -18.70 -24.81 -10.58
N PRO A 65 -19.44 -24.21 -9.62
CA PRO A 65 -20.21 -24.96 -8.62
C PRO A 65 -21.49 -25.61 -9.20
N ARG A 66 -21.84 -25.34 -10.47
CA ARG A 66 -23.03 -25.89 -11.12
C ARG A 66 -22.76 -27.28 -11.69
N LYS A 67 -23.82 -28.06 -11.89
CA LYS A 67 -23.72 -29.34 -12.58
C LYS A 67 -23.32 -29.12 -14.05
N PRO A 68 -22.29 -29.82 -14.57
CA PRO A 68 -21.93 -29.74 -15.99
C PRO A 68 -23.10 -30.10 -16.90
N SER A 69 -23.21 -29.39 -18.03
CA SER A 69 -24.22 -29.70 -19.05
C SER A 69 -23.89 -31.04 -19.71
N ALA A 70 -24.90 -31.90 -19.85
CA ALA A 70 -24.77 -33.16 -20.58
C ALA A 70 -24.86 -32.96 -22.10
N GLU A 71 -25.54 -31.91 -22.55
CA GLU A 71 -25.73 -31.58 -23.97
C GLU A 71 -24.56 -30.76 -24.53
N HIS A 72 -23.94 -29.95 -23.66
CA HIS A 72 -22.84 -29.03 -24.00
C HIS A 72 -21.71 -29.15 -22.95
N PRO A 73 -21.01 -30.30 -22.90
CA PRO A 73 -19.95 -30.50 -21.92
C PRO A 73 -18.72 -29.68 -22.28
N VAL A 74 -18.10 -29.07 -21.26
CA VAL A 74 -16.82 -28.38 -21.39
C VAL A 74 -15.72 -29.44 -21.33
N GLY A 75 -14.86 -29.47 -22.33
CA GLY A 75 -13.71 -30.39 -22.39
C GLY A 75 -12.59 -30.01 -21.43
N PRO A 76 -11.58 -30.89 -21.25
CA PRO A 76 -10.36 -30.52 -20.55
C PRO A 76 -9.63 -29.39 -21.28
N THR A 77 -8.87 -28.58 -20.54
CA THR A 77 -8.03 -27.51 -21.09
C THR A 77 -6.87 -28.09 -21.90
N ILE A 78 -6.62 -27.54 -23.09
CA ILE A 78 -5.52 -27.91 -24.00
C ILE A 78 -5.62 -29.37 -24.48
N THR A 79 -6.52 -29.59 -25.43
CA THR A 79 -6.72 -30.84 -26.18
C THR A 79 -6.25 -30.74 -27.62
N SER A 80 -6.14 -29.52 -28.14
CA SER A 80 -5.84 -29.25 -29.55
C SER A 80 -4.75 -28.17 -29.67
N VAL A 81 -3.97 -28.26 -30.74
CA VAL A 81 -2.84 -27.39 -31.01
C VAL A 81 -2.73 -27.04 -32.49
N ILE A 82 -2.57 -25.76 -32.80
CA ILE A 82 -2.05 -25.31 -34.09
C ILE A 82 -0.54 -25.19 -33.91
N ASP A 83 0.19 -26.14 -34.47
CA ASP A 83 1.65 -26.20 -34.36
C ASP A 83 2.29 -25.48 -35.54
N GLY A 84 2.87 -24.31 -35.26
CA GLY A 84 3.59 -23.50 -36.24
C GLY A 84 5.08 -23.81 -36.34
N ARG A 85 5.58 -24.83 -35.64
CA ARG A 85 7.00 -25.17 -35.58
C ARG A 85 7.34 -26.17 -36.68
N THR A 86 7.99 -25.70 -37.75
CA THR A 86 8.43 -26.59 -38.84
C THR A 86 9.91 -26.37 -39.14
N PRO A 87 10.65 -27.40 -39.59
CA PRO A 87 12.07 -27.26 -39.95
C PRO A 87 12.33 -26.22 -41.05
N GLU A 88 11.33 -25.95 -41.90
CA GLU A 88 11.41 -25.01 -43.02
C GLU A 88 11.21 -23.55 -42.57
N ARG A 89 10.63 -23.32 -41.40
CA ARG A 89 10.44 -21.98 -40.83
C ARG A 89 11.65 -21.56 -39.99
N PRO A 90 12.12 -20.31 -40.11
CA PRO A 90 13.11 -19.76 -39.20
C PRO A 90 12.67 -19.91 -37.74
N LEU A 91 13.61 -20.20 -36.84
CA LEU A 91 13.31 -20.44 -35.42
C LEU A 91 12.51 -19.28 -34.78
N GLY A 92 12.85 -18.03 -35.08
CA GLY A 92 12.12 -16.86 -34.57
C GLY A 92 10.66 -16.75 -35.04
N GLU A 93 10.26 -17.49 -36.09
CA GLU A 93 8.88 -17.55 -36.59
C GLU A 93 8.08 -18.74 -36.04
N HIS A 94 8.69 -19.56 -35.17
CA HIS A 94 8.03 -20.68 -34.54
C HIS A 94 7.02 -20.19 -33.50
N PHE A 95 5.84 -20.80 -33.51
CA PHE A 95 4.77 -20.52 -32.56
C PHE A 95 3.91 -21.75 -32.33
N VAL A 96 3.16 -21.73 -31.25
CA VAL A 96 2.13 -22.70 -30.94
C VAL A 96 0.88 -21.96 -30.46
N LEU A 97 -0.29 -22.31 -30.99
CA LEU A 97 -1.58 -21.87 -30.46
C LEU A 97 -2.32 -23.06 -29.88
N GLN A 98 -2.81 -22.91 -28.65
CA GLN A 98 -3.62 -23.92 -27.97
C GLN A 98 -4.97 -23.34 -27.60
N GLU A 99 -5.94 -24.21 -27.44
CA GLU A 99 -7.23 -23.84 -26.85
C GLU A 99 -7.17 -23.89 -25.32
N GLY A 100 -7.99 -23.05 -24.67
CA GLY A 100 -8.15 -23.04 -23.23
C GLY A 100 -9.61 -23.08 -22.78
N ALA A 101 -9.84 -23.62 -21.58
CA ALA A 101 -11.13 -23.54 -20.91
C ALA A 101 -11.07 -22.54 -19.74
N LEU A 102 -12.00 -21.60 -19.70
CA LEU A 102 -12.11 -20.59 -18.66
C LEU A 102 -12.73 -21.16 -17.38
N PRO A 103 -12.27 -20.73 -16.18
CA PRO A 103 -12.82 -21.19 -14.92
C PRO A 103 -14.25 -20.71 -14.70
N GLY A 104 -15.14 -21.65 -14.37
CA GLY A 104 -16.57 -21.36 -14.17
C GLY A 104 -16.96 -20.60 -12.91
N CYS A 105 -16.02 -20.35 -11.99
CA CYS A 105 -16.28 -19.66 -10.71
C CYS A 105 -16.37 -18.13 -10.85
N ILE A 106 -15.93 -17.58 -11.97
CA ILE A 106 -15.90 -16.13 -12.25
C ILE A 106 -16.69 -15.79 -13.52
N ASP A 107 -17.65 -16.64 -13.87
CA ASP A 107 -18.39 -16.59 -15.14
C ASP A 107 -19.24 -15.33 -15.32
N ALA A 108 -19.78 -14.79 -14.22
CA ALA A 108 -20.56 -13.55 -14.18
C ALA A 108 -19.79 -12.31 -14.68
N ILE A 109 -18.46 -12.37 -14.72
CA ILE A 109 -17.60 -11.28 -15.17
C ILE A 109 -17.45 -11.31 -16.70
N TYR A 110 -17.41 -12.49 -17.31
CA TYR A 110 -17.04 -12.68 -18.72
C TYR A 110 -18.01 -12.02 -19.71
N SER A 111 -19.32 -12.11 -19.46
CA SER A 111 -20.33 -11.60 -20.40
C SER A 111 -20.22 -10.09 -20.62
N THR A 112 -19.92 -9.34 -19.56
CA THR A 112 -19.79 -7.89 -19.64
C THR A 112 -18.38 -7.48 -20.05
N SER A 113 -17.35 -8.15 -19.54
CA SER A 113 -15.95 -7.78 -19.85
C SER A 113 -15.59 -8.05 -21.31
N LEU A 114 -15.90 -9.24 -21.84
CA LEU A 114 -15.59 -9.59 -23.23
C LEU A 114 -16.40 -8.75 -24.22
N GLU A 115 -17.66 -8.42 -23.91
CA GLU A 115 -18.47 -7.52 -24.75
C GLU A 115 -17.88 -6.11 -24.80
N LEU A 116 -17.49 -5.54 -23.66
CA LEU A 116 -16.88 -4.21 -23.59
C LEU A 116 -15.53 -4.17 -24.32
N GLN A 117 -14.69 -5.19 -24.12
CA GLN A 117 -13.39 -5.29 -24.76
C GLN A 117 -13.50 -5.50 -26.27
N ALA A 118 -14.43 -6.33 -26.74
CA ALA A 118 -14.71 -6.49 -28.16
C ALA A 118 -15.17 -5.17 -28.81
N ARG A 119 -15.92 -4.32 -28.10
CA ARG A 119 -16.32 -3.00 -28.62
C ARG A 119 -15.19 -1.97 -28.62
N ALA A 120 -14.33 -1.99 -27.61
CA ALA A 120 -13.28 -0.99 -27.42
C ALA A 120 -12.02 -1.30 -28.23
N HIS A 121 -11.64 -2.58 -28.31
CA HIS A 121 -10.37 -3.05 -28.84
C HIS A 121 -10.51 -4.26 -29.76
N GLY A 122 -11.73 -4.69 -30.07
CA GLY A 122 -11.95 -5.85 -30.91
C GLY A 122 -11.71 -5.55 -32.39
N GLU A 123 -11.08 -6.50 -33.08
CA GLU A 123 -10.95 -6.47 -34.53
C GLU A 123 -12.03 -7.38 -35.14
N ALA A 124 -13.04 -6.78 -35.77
CA ALA A 124 -14.10 -7.51 -36.45
C ALA A 124 -13.54 -8.16 -37.72
N THR A 125 -13.67 -9.47 -37.84
CA THR A 125 -13.09 -10.24 -38.95
C THR A 125 -14.10 -10.64 -40.03
N ASP A 126 -15.40 -10.35 -39.83
CA ASP A 126 -16.48 -10.64 -40.78
C ASP A 126 -17.40 -9.42 -41.05
N SER A 127 -18.10 -9.41 -42.19
CA SER A 127 -18.87 -8.28 -42.75
C SER A 127 -20.31 -8.62 -43.21
N GLY A 128 -20.84 -9.79 -42.85
CA GLY A 128 -22.20 -10.23 -43.21
C GLY A 128 -23.35 -9.53 -42.45
N LEU A 129 -24.40 -9.09 -43.17
CA LEU A 129 -25.59 -8.44 -42.55
C LEU A 129 -26.48 -9.40 -41.76
N VAL A 130 -26.53 -10.68 -42.15
CA VAL A 130 -27.30 -11.72 -41.44
C VAL A 130 -26.58 -12.12 -40.16
N ASP A 131 -25.26 -12.30 -40.24
CA ASP A 131 -24.40 -12.63 -39.12
C ASP A 131 -24.45 -11.54 -38.03
N ALA A 132 -24.43 -10.27 -38.43
CA ALA A 132 -24.56 -9.14 -37.51
C ALA A 132 -25.87 -9.13 -36.67
N VAL A 133 -26.96 -9.72 -37.18
CA VAL A 133 -28.23 -9.84 -36.44
C VAL A 133 -28.17 -11.00 -35.46
N GLU A 134 -27.62 -12.14 -35.86
CA GLU A 134 -27.47 -13.31 -35.00
C GLU A 134 -26.48 -13.06 -33.86
N GLU A 135 -25.36 -12.39 -34.15
CA GLU A 135 -24.38 -11.95 -33.17
C GLU A 135 -25.01 -11.04 -32.10
N ARG A 136 -25.82 -10.05 -32.52
CA ARG A 136 -26.54 -9.17 -31.60
C ARG A 136 -27.52 -9.94 -30.72
N ALA A 137 -28.22 -10.92 -31.28
CA ALA A 137 -29.12 -11.78 -30.51
C ALA A 137 -28.35 -12.61 -29.46
N ARG A 138 -27.17 -13.14 -29.81
CA ARG A 138 -26.28 -13.88 -28.90
C ARG A 138 -25.75 -12.98 -27.77
N ILE A 139 -25.40 -11.74 -28.05
CA ILE A 139 -24.99 -10.74 -27.05
C ILE A 139 -26.12 -10.46 -26.05
N LEU A 140 -27.34 -10.24 -26.53
CA LEU A 140 -28.50 -10.02 -25.64
C LEU A 140 -28.76 -11.25 -24.75
N ARG A 141 -28.56 -12.46 -25.28
CA ARG A 141 -28.72 -13.72 -24.51
C ARG A 141 -27.65 -13.88 -23.42
N SER A 142 -26.42 -13.42 -23.66
CA SER A 142 -25.34 -13.42 -22.65
C SER A 142 -25.62 -12.54 -21.43
N ARG A 143 -26.58 -11.60 -21.52
CA ARG A 143 -26.95 -10.69 -20.42
C ARG A 143 -27.98 -11.29 -19.43
N LEU A 144 -28.48 -12.49 -19.71
CA LEU A 144 -29.39 -13.22 -18.83
C LEU A 144 -28.60 -14.05 -17.78
N PRO A 145 -29.20 -14.42 -16.63
CA PRO A 145 -28.56 -15.31 -15.66
C PRO A 145 -28.10 -16.62 -16.30
N GLY A 146 -26.81 -16.94 -16.19
CA GLY A 146 -26.18 -18.09 -16.86
C GLY A 146 -25.65 -17.81 -18.28
N GLY A 147 -25.62 -16.55 -18.71
CA GLY A 147 -25.16 -16.11 -20.03
C GLY A 147 -23.67 -16.33 -20.34
N ALA A 148 -22.87 -16.76 -19.37
CA ALA A 148 -21.51 -17.25 -19.66
C ALA A 148 -21.52 -18.65 -20.32
N LEU A 149 -22.59 -19.44 -20.11
CA LEU A 149 -22.79 -20.77 -20.67
C LEU A 149 -23.76 -20.77 -21.89
N ALA A 150 -24.28 -19.60 -22.28
CA ALA A 150 -25.19 -19.44 -23.41
C ALA A 150 -25.06 -18.05 -24.07
N GLY A 151 -25.20 -17.95 -25.39
CA GLY A 151 -25.01 -16.69 -26.10
C GLY A 151 -23.56 -16.49 -26.55
N ALA A 152 -23.12 -15.24 -26.67
CA ALA A 152 -21.82 -14.88 -27.25
C ALA A 152 -20.61 -15.45 -26.50
N VAL A 153 -20.69 -15.58 -25.17
CA VAL A 153 -19.60 -16.16 -24.36
C VAL A 153 -19.44 -17.66 -24.61
N ALA A 154 -20.55 -18.38 -24.83
CA ALA A 154 -20.49 -19.80 -25.19
C ALA A 154 -19.91 -20.06 -26.58
N ASN A 155 -19.90 -19.02 -27.42
CA ASN A 155 -19.27 -18.99 -28.74
C ASN A 155 -17.88 -18.35 -28.70
N THR A 156 -17.26 -18.20 -27.51
CA THR A 156 -15.93 -17.61 -27.38
C THR A 156 -14.85 -18.68 -27.28
N GLN A 157 -13.82 -18.55 -28.12
CA GLN A 157 -12.61 -19.38 -28.09
C GLN A 157 -11.54 -18.68 -27.26
N THR A 158 -10.97 -19.37 -26.28
CA THR A 158 -9.77 -18.90 -25.57
C THR A 158 -8.54 -19.44 -26.28
N TYR A 159 -7.61 -18.56 -26.63
CA TYR A 159 -6.34 -18.90 -27.23
C TYR A 159 -5.20 -18.72 -26.23
N LEU A 160 -4.34 -19.73 -26.16
CA LEU A 160 -3.07 -19.72 -25.43
C LEU A 160 -1.95 -19.82 -26.46
N GLY A 161 -1.33 -18.69 -26.78
CA GLY A 161 -0.23 -18.58 -27.71
C GLY A 161 1.11 -18.63 -27.00
N MET A 162 2.10 -19.28 -27.62
CA MET A 162 3.49 -19.26 -27.17
C MET A 162 4.41 -19.13 -28.38
N ALA A 163 5.55 -18.46 -28.20
CA ALA A 163 6.56 -18.24 -29.22
C ALA A 163 7.94 -18.04 -28.57
N LEU A 164 8.94 -17.71 -29.38
CA LEU A 164 10.30 -17.48 -28.91
C LEU A 164 10.59 -15.97 -28.85
N ASP A 165 10.54 -15.40 -27.64
CA ASP A 165 11.03 -14.04 -27.37
C ASP A 165 12.56 -13.97 -27.35
N SER A 166 13.10 -12.76 -27.19
CA SER A 166 14.53 -12.52 -27.05
C SER A 166 15.15 -13.09 -25.77
N GLY A 167 14.36 -13.37 -24.72
CA GLY A 167 14.87 -13.66 -23.38
C GLY A 167 15.71 -12.51 -22.78
N ALA A 168 15.50 -11.27 -23.22
CA ALA A 168 16.31 -10.12 -22.81
C ALA A 168 15.95 -9.56 -21.42
N GLY A 169 14.93 -10.12 -20.77
CA GLY A 169 14.53 -9.70 -19.43
C GLY A 169 15.63 -9.95 -18.40
N THR A 170 15.64 -9.10 -17.37
CA THR A 170 16.53 -9.26 -16.21
C THR A 170 15.77 -9.23 -14.90
N LEU A 171 16.22 -10.03 -13.94
CA LEU A 171 15.70 -10.14 -12.58
C LEU A 171 16.71 -9.50 -11.62
N LYS A 172 16.28 -8.48 -10.87
CA LYS A 172 17.13 -7.73 -9.93
C LYS A 172 16.41 -7.51 -8.61
N LEU A 173 17.17 -7.33 -7.53
CA LEU A 173 16.60 -6.85 -6.27
C LEU A 173 16.56 -5.33 -6.29
N ASP A 174 15.44 -4.74 -5.87
CA ASP A 174 15.36 -3.31 -5.62
C ASP A 174 15.98 -2.92 -4.25
N VAL A 175 15.88 -1.63 -3.92
CA VAL A 175 16.40 -1.07 -2.66
C VAL A 175 15.74 -1.67 -1.40
N ASP A 176 14.57 -2.30 -1.54
CA ASP A 176 13.83 -2.96 -0.46
C ASP A 176 14.00 -4.49 -0.51
N GLU A 177 15.02 -4.98 -1.25
CA GLU A 177 15.32 -6.39 -1.45
C GLU A 177 14.16 -7.20 -2.07
N GLN A 178 13.27 -6.53 -2.83
CA GLN A 178 12.19 -7.18 -3.57
C GLN A 178 12.63 -7.49 -4.99
N LEU A 179 12.23 -8.65 -5.50
CA LEU A 179 12.53 -9.06 -6.87
C LEU A 179 11.74 -8.20 -7.87
N ARG A 180 12.45 -7.65 -8.86
CA ARG A 180 11.89 -6.87 -9.98
C ARG A 180 12.31 -7.49 -11.31
N ILE A 181 11.37 -7.49 -12.25
CA ILE A 181 11.61 -7.81 -13.65
C ILE A 181 11.86 -6.48 -14.38
N ASP A 182 12.97 -6.40 -15.09
CA ASP A 182 13.39 -5.25 -15.90
C ASP A 182 13.54 -5.73 -17.35
N TRP A 183 12.59 -5.34 -18.20
CA TRP A 183 12.54 -5.68 -19.62
C TRP A 183 11.90 -4.53 -20.43
N PRO A 184 12.69 -3.51 -20.79
CA PRO A 184 12.20 -2.37 -21.57
C PRO A 184 11.74 -2.81 -22.98
N GLY A 185 10.58 -2.35 -23.43
CA GLY A 185 10.08 -2.58 -24.80
C GLY A 185 9.62 -4.02 -25.07
N VAL A 186 9.28 -4.78 -24.03
CA VAL A 186 8.86 -6.19 -24.17
C VAL A 186 7.59 -6.35 -25.04
N GLU A 187 6.73 -5.34 -25.07
CA GLU A 187 5.55 -5.24 -25.93
C GLU A 187 5.88 -5.11 -27.43
N GLU A 188 7.08 -4.64 -27.76
CA GLU A 188 7.58 -4.51 -29.14
C GLU A 188 8.26 -5.78 -29.65
N GLU A 189 8.31 -6.85 -28.84
CA GLU A 189 8.92 -8.12 -29.22
C GLU A 189 8.31 -8.66 -30.53
N PRO A 190 9.14 -8.90 -31.57
CA PRO A 190 8.64 -9.35 -32.87
C PRO A 190 7.85 -10.66 -32.80
N SER A 191 8.13 -11.52 -31.80
CA SER A 191 7.39 -12.76 -31.56
C SER A 191 5.93 -12.49 -31.19
N ILE A 192 5.67 -11.47 -30.37
CA ILE A 192 4.33 -11.08 -29.93
C ILE A 192 3.51 -10.56 -31.11
N ALA A 193 4.08 -9.66 -31.93
CA ALA A 193 3.40 -9.14 -33.12
C ALA A 193 3.04 -10.24 -34.13
N ARG A 194 3.94 -11.20 -34.35
CA ARG A 194 3.67 -12.36 -35.23
C ARG A 194 2.58 -13.26 -34.66
N LEU A 195 2.63 -13.53 -33.36
CA LEU A 195 1.67 -14.37 -32.67
C LEU A 195 0.27 -13.74 -32.69
N HIS A 196 0.19 -12.43 -32.49
CA HIS A 196 -1.03 -11.63 -32.66
C HIS A 196 -1.67 -11.82 -34.04
N ALA A 197 -0.89 -11.66 -35.12
CA ALA A 197 -1.39 -11.87 -36.48
C ALA A 197 -1.96 -13.28 -36.69
N LYS A 198 -1.33 -14.32 -36.10
CA LYS A 198 -1.83 -15.70 -36.17
C LYS A 198 -3.13 -15.93 -35.39
N LEU A 199 -3.31 -15.22 -34.29
CA LEU A 199 -4.55 -15.26 -33.50
C LEU A 199 -5.71 -14.57 -34.23
N VAL A 200 -5.43 -13.47 -34.94
CA VAL A 200 -6.41 -12.82 -35.83
C VAL A 200 -6.82 -13.76 -36.96
N ASP A 201 -5.85 -14.40 -37.64
CA ASP A 201 -6.12 -15.41 -38.68
C ASP A 201 -7.00 -16.56 -38.14
N ALA A 202 -6.68 -17.05 -36.95
CA ALA A 202 -7.42 -18.15 -36.30
C ALA A 202 -8.85 -17.73 -35.92
N THR A 203 -9.05 -16.47 -35.51
CA THR A 203 -10.37 -15.93 -35.18
C THR A 203 -11.21 -15.69 -36.43
N ALA A 204 -10.59 -15.20 -37.50
CA ALA A 204 -11.23 -15.00 -38.79
C ALA A 204 -11.79 -16.31 -39.37
N ALA A 205 -11.06 -17.42 -39.20
CA ALA A 205 -11.54 -18.74 -39.60
C ALA A 205 -12.78 -19.21 -38.83
N LEU A 206 -13.09 -18.61 -37.68
CA LEU A 206 -14.26 -18.91 -36.85
C LEU A 206 -15.38 -17.86 -36.98
N GLY A 207 -15.19 -16.81 -37.79
CA GLY A 207 -16.16 -15.71 -37.96
C GLY A 207 -16.33 -14.83 -36.72
N GLY A 208 -15.35 -14.83 -35.80
CA GLY A 208 -15.44 -14.09 -34.55
C GLY A 208 -14.86 -12.68 -34.59
N THR A 209 -14.96 -11.98 -33.46
CA THR A 209 -14.20 -10.76 -33.20
C THR A 209 -12.94 -11.12 -32.43
N PHE A 210 -11.75 -10.78 -32.92
CA PHE A 210 -10.53 -10.97 -32.16
C PHE A 210 -10.49 -9.97 -31.00
N VAL A 211 -10.24 -10.46 -29.79
CA VAL A 211 -10.14 -9.65 -28.57
C VAL A 211 -8.82 -9.98 -27.88
N PRO A 212 -7.88 -9.02 -27.75
CA PRO A 212 -6.68 -9.23 -26.96
C PRO A 212 -7.04 -9.45 -25.48
N ASN A 213 -6.11 -9.95 -24.67
CA ASN A 213 -6.38 -10.16 -23.24
C ASN A 213 -6.97 -8.88 -22.59
N PRO A 214 -8.14 -8.94 -21.91
CA PRO A 214 -8.71 -7.81 -21.19
C PRO A 214 -7.78 -7.18 -20.15
N LEU A 215 -6.80 -7.93 -19.64
CA LEU A 215 -5.77 -7.43 -18.72
C LEU A 215 -4.68 -6.62 -19.42
N TRP A 216 -4.61 -6.65 -20.76
CA TRP A 216 -3.64 -5.91 -21.58
C TRP A 216 -4.14 -4.52 -21.98
N SER A 217 -5.43 -4.23 -21.85
CA SER A 217 -6.02 -2.93 -22.21
C SER A 217 -6.19 -1.95 -21.05
N ASN A 218 -5.65 -2.27 -19.86
CA ASN A 218 -5.61 -1.34 -18.73
C ASN A 218 -4.16 -0.92 -18.45
N ARG A 219 -3.81 0.34 -18.76
CA ARG A 219 -2.89 1.28 -18.06
C ARG A 219 -1.67 0.76 -17.24
N LEU A 220 -1.19 -0.46 -17.47
CA LEU A 220 0.07 -0.98 -16.95
C LEU A 220 1.16 -0.60 -17.96
N GLU A 221 2.28 -0.05 -17.48
CA GLU A 221 3.45 0.30 -18.31
C GLU A 221 4.07 -0.91 -19.04
N SER A 222 3.59 -2.13 -18.78
CA SER A 222 3.84 -3.31 -19.59
C SER A 222 2.59 -4.20 -19.63
N SER A 223 2.15 -4.55 -20.83
CA SER A 223 0.93 -5.29 -21.12
C SER A 223 1.13 -6.81 -21.23
N LEU A 224 2.27 -7.37 -20.82
CA LEU A 224 2.55 -8.80 -20.97
C LEU A 224 2.50 -9.55 -19.63
N ILE A 225 1.66 -10.59 -19.59
CA ILE A 225 1.54 -11.51 -18.45
C ILE A 225 2.04 -12.87 -18.91
N SER A 226 3.13 -13.36 -18.30
CA SER A 226 3.62 -14.72 -18.52
C SER A 226 3.12 -15.65 -17.43
N VAL A 227 2.68 -16.84 -17.84
CA VAL A 227 2.33 -17.95 -16.95
C VAL A 227 3.45 -18.99 -16.87
N HIS A 228 4.45 -18.86 -17.75
CA HIS A 228 5.62 -19.72 -17.86
C HIS A 228 6.93 -18.91 -17.78
N PRO A 229 7.21 -18.22 -16.66
CA PRO A 229 8.49 -17.53 -16.49
C PRO A 229 9.65 -18.53 -16.51
N LEU A 230 10.68 -18.22 -17.31
CA LEU A 230 11.88 -19.04 -17.49
C LEU A 230 13.14 -18.18 -17.30
N GLY A 231 14.27 -18.82 -17.01
CA GLY A 231 15.57 -18.14 -16.90
C GLY A 231 15.82 -17.46 -15.56
N GLY A 232 16.95 -16.76 -15.46
CA GLY A 232 17.47 -16.17 -14.22
C GLY A 232 18.61 -16.97 -13.56
N CYS A 233 18.66 -18.30 -13.75
CA CYS A 233 19.74 -19.18 -13.29
C CYS A 233 20.28 -20.06 -14.44
N ALA A 234 20.37 -19.47 -15.64
CA ALA A 234 20.63 -20.17 -16.90
C ALA A 234 21.83 -21.13 -16.85
N MET A 235 21.67 -22.29 -17.49
CA MET A 235 22.75 -23.26 -17.70
C MET A 235 23.76 -22.76 -18.73
N ALA A 236 25.05 -22.96 -18.45
CA ALA A 236 26.16 -22.65 -19.35
C ALA A 236 27.36 -23.60 -19.14
N GLU A 237 28.41 -23.41 -19.95
CA GLU A 237 29.69 -24.14 -19.82
C GLU A 237 30.53 -23.62 -18.64
N ASP A 238 30.43 -22.32 -18.33
CA ASP A 238 31.15 -21.63 -17.25
C ASP A 238 30.36 -20.44 -16.68
N ALA A 239 30.93 -19.80 -15.66
CA ALA A 239 30.33 -18.66 -14.97
C ALA A 239 30.20 -17.38 -15.81
N GLU A 240 30.94 -17.27 -16.92
CA GLU A 240 30.86 -16.11 -17.83
C GLU A 240 29.64 -16.25 -18.74
N GLY A 241 29.28 -17.49 -19.11
CA GLY A 241 28.10 -17.79 -19.92
C GLY A 241 26.79 -17.89 -19.14
N GLY A 242 26.81 -18.25 -17.84
CA GLY A 242 25.59 -18.48 -17.08
C GLY A 242 25.81 -18.70 -15.58
N VAL A 243 24.80 -19.22 -14.89
CA VAL A 243 24.75 -19.35 -13.42
C VAL A 243 24.99 -20.78 -12.97
N THR A 244 24.56 -21.74 -13.78
CA THR A 244 24.64 -23.16 -13.45
C THR A 244 25.35 -23.94 -14.55
N ASN A 245 25.96 -25.06 -14.20
CA ASN A 245 26.44 -26.00 -15.20
C ASN A 245 25.29 -26.91 -15.71
N HIS A 246 25.59 -27.77 -16.68
CA HIS A 246 24.64 -28.75 -17.24
C HIS A 246 23.97 -29.73 -16.25
N LYS A 247 24.39 -29.78 -14.97
CA LYS A 247 23.79 -30.60 -13.90
C LYS A 247 22.94 -29.78 -12.93
N GLY A 248 22.82 -28.47 -13.19
CA GLY A 248 22.20 -27.51 -12.28
C GLY A 248 23.09 -27.08 -11.11
N GLN A 249 24.39 -27.43 -11.08
CA GLN A 249 25.29 -26.97 -10.01
C GLN A 249 25.60 -25.49 -10.20
N VAL A 250 25.54 -24.71 -9.13
CA VAL A 250 25.75 -23.25 -9.17
C VAL A 250 27.24 -22.93 -9.25
N PHE A 251 27.64 -22.07 -10.18
CA PHE A 251 29.02 -21.60 -10.30
C PHE A 251 29.44 -20.74 -9.10
N ALA A 252 30.68 -20.96 -8.63
CA ALA A 252 31.25 -20.33 -7.44
C ALA A 252 32.15 -19.14 -7.79
N GLY A 253 31.62 -18.17 -8.54
CA GLY A 253 32.34 -16.98 -8.99
C GLY A 253 31.80 -16.42 -10.30
N ASP A 254 32.49 -15.42 -10.84
CA ASP A 254 32.18 -14.72 -12.09
C ASP A 254 32.91 -15.29 -13.32
N SER A 255 33.91 -16.15 -13.13
CA SER A 255 34.66 -16.80 -14.21
C SER A 255 34.99 -18.27 -13.97
N GLY A 256 35.18 -19.01 -15.06
CA GLY A 256 35.55 -20.42 -15.07
C GLY A 256 34.43 -21.40 -14.65
N ALA A 257 34.79 -22.68 -14.54
CA ALA A 257 33.83 -23.77 -14.33
C ALA A 257 33.75 -24.29 -12.88
N ARG A 258 34.32 -23.55 -11.91
CA ARG A 258 34.26 -23.93 -10.49
C ARG A 258 32.82 -23.79 -9.97
N VAL A 259 32.33 -24.79 -9.25
CA VAL A 259 30.98 -24.82 -8.69
C VAL A 259 30.99 -24.92 -7.17
N HIS A 260 29.87 -24.55 -6.55
CA HIS A 260 29.55 -24.87 -5.16
C HIS A 260 29.12 -26.35 -5.08
N PRO A 261 29.91 -27.26 -4.47
CA PRO A 261 29.67 -28.71 -4.57
C PRO A 261 28.34 -29.20 -3.99
N GLY A 262 27.75 -28.43 -3.07
CA GLY A 262 26.49 -28.74 -2.40
C GLY A 262 25.30 -27.91 -2.85
N LEU A 263 25.42 -27.02 -3.85
CA LEU A 263 24.36 -26.09 -4.23
C LEU A 263 23.89 -26.30 -5.66
N TYR A 264 22.62 -26.64 -5.82
CA TYR A 264 21.99 -27.00 -7.09
C TYR A 264 20.71 -26.21 -7.31
N VAL A 265 20.34 -26.04 -8.58
CA VAL A 265 19.04 -25.54 -9.05
C VAL A 265 18.41 -26.61 -9.95
N ALA A 266 17.11 -26.83 -9.81
CA ALA A 266 16.38 -27.89 -10.51
C ALA A 266 14.96 -27.46 -10.93
N ASP A 267 14.82 -26.25 -11.48
CA ASP A 267 13.54 -25.70 -11.94
C ASP A 267 13.68 -24.88 -13.26
N GLY A 268 12.61 -24.17 -13.64
CA GLY A 268 12.55 -23.38 -14.87
C GLY A 268 13.57 -22.25 -14.98
N SER A 269 14.22 -21.84 -13.89
CA SER A 269 15.30 -20.83 -13.94
C SER A 269 16.54 -21.31 -14.71
N LEU A 270 16.70 -22.62 -14.89
CA LEU A 270 17.81 -23.22 -15.63
C LEU A 270 17.77 -22.96 -17.14
N MET A 271 16.61 -22.61 -17.70
CA MET A 271 16.47 -22.44 -19.15
C MET A 271 17.27 -21.22 -19.60
N PRO A 272 18.20 -21.35 -20.57
CA PRO A 272 18.95 -20.22 -21.11
C PRO A 272 18.16 -19.40 -22.15
N SER A 273 17.01 -19.90 -22.60
CA SER A 273 16.17 -19.30 -23.64
C SER A 273 14.70 -19.72 -23.48
N PRO A 274 13.75 -19.01 -24.11
CA PRO A 274 12.38 -19.50 -24.25
C PRO A 274 12.32 -20.87 -24.92
N LEU A 275 11.25 -21.61 -24.64
CA LEU A 275 10.95 -22.89 -25.28
C LEU A 275 9.86 -22.77 -26.37
N GLY A 276 9.02 -21.73 -26.30
CA GLY A 276 7.90 -21.51 -27.22
C GLY A 276 6.80 -22.57 -27.11
N VAL A 277 6.80 -23.31 -26.00
CA VAL A 277 5.82 -24.34 -25.63
C VAL A 277 5.68 -24.45 -24.12
N ASN A 278 4.65 -25.17 -23.66
CA ASN A 278 4.45 -25.48 -22.25
C ASN A 278 5.71 -26.14 -21.66
N PRO A 279 6.36 -25.53 -20.66
CA PRO A 279 7.69 -25.95 -20.23
C PRO A 279 7.67 -27.13 -19.25
N LEU A 280 6.50 -27.55 -18.74
CA LEU A 280 6.35 -28.53 -17.66
C LEU A 280 7.22 -29.78 -17.86
N LEU A 281 7.09 -30.45 -19.02
CA LEU A 281 7.82 -31.69 -19.29
C LEU A 281 9.33 -31.45 -19.42
N THR A 282 9.75 -30.32 -19.98
CA THR A 282 11.17 -29.95 -20.11
C THR A 282 11.78 -29.68 -18.74
N ILE A 283 11.08 -28.95 -17.88
CA ILE A 283 11.51 -28.68 -16.50
C ILE A 283 11.61 -30.00 -15.74
N SER A 284 10.58 -30.85 -15.79
CA SER A 284 10.60 -32.16 -15.13
C SER A 284 11.75 -33.04 -15.62
N ALA A 285 11.97 -33.12 -16.94
CA ALA A 285 13.04 -33.90 -17.52
C ALA A 285 14.42 -33.42 -17.07
N LEU A 286 14.64 -32.10 -17.01
CA LEU A 286 15.91 -31.54 -16.53
C LEU A 286 16.09 -31.74 -15.02
N ALA A 287 15.05 -31.54 -14.21
CA ALA A 287 15.09 -31.80 -12.78
C ALA A 287 15.43 -33.27 -12.48
N GLU A 288 14.70 -34.21 -13.10
CA GLU A 288 14.95 -35.65 -12.94
C GLU A 288 16.36 -36.04 -13.40
N ARG A 289 16.79 -35.53 -14.57
CA ARG A 289 18.15 -35.77 -15.07
C ARG A 289 19.19 -35.25 -14.08
N ASN A 290 19.05 -34.02 -13.58
CA ASN A 290 20.01 -33.43 -12.64
C ASN A 290 20.09 -34.23 -11.34
N MET A 291 18.95 -34.70 -10.81
CA MET A 291 18.91 -35.55 -9.63
C MET A 291 19.55 -36.93 -9.87
N ALA A 292 19.34 -37.53 -11.05
CA ALA A 292 19.99 -38.79 -11.41
C ALA A 292 21.52 -38.65 -11.52
N LEU A 293 22.00 -37.51 -12.06
CA LEU A 293 23.43 -37.20 -12.13
C LEU A 293 24.04 -37.03 -10.74
N LEU A 294 23.38 -36.26 -9.88
CA LEU A 294 23.77 -36.06 -8.48
C LEU A 294 23.81 -37.39 -7.71
N ALA A 295 22.76 -38.21 -7.81
CA ALA A 295 22.70 -39.51 -7.15
C ALA A 295 23.87 -40.40 -7.58
N ARG A 296 24.15 -40.48 -8.89
CA ARG A 296 25.27 -41.25 -9.42
C ARG A 296 26.62 -40.76 -8.91
N GLU A 297 26.83 -39.45 -8.80
CA GLU A 297 28.07 -38.87 -8.25
C GLU A 297 28.27 -39.20 -6.77
N ARG A 298 27.17 -39.28 -6.01
CA ARG A 298 27.19 -39.63 -4.59
C ARG A 298 27.11 -41.14 -4.33
N GLY A 299 27.03 -41.97 -5.38
CA GLY A 299 26.84 -43.42 -5.26
C GLY A 299 25.47 -43.82 -4.70
N TRP A 300 24.47 -42.94 -4.80
CA TRP A 300 23.10 -43.19 -4.38
C TRP A 300 22.32 -43.94 -5.47
N THR A 301 21.41 -44.81 -5.05
CA THR A 301 20.48 -45.53 -5.94
C THR A 301 19.10 -44.91 -5.81
N ILE A 302 18.48 -44.54 -6.94
CA ILE A 302 17.11 -44.02 -6.98
C ILE A 302 16.17 -45.19 -7.29
N GLU A 303 15.21 -45.43 -6.40
CA GLU A 303 14.14 -46.40 -6.61
C GLU A 303 13.00 -45.75 -7.40
N TYR A 304 12.93 -46.02 -8.71
CA TYR A 304 11.90 -45.45 -9.60
C TYR A 304 10.55 -46.18 -9.53
N ALA A 305 10.44 -47.23 -8.71
CA ALA A 305 9.21 -47.98 -8.57
C ALA A 305 8.13 -47.15 -7.83
N LEU A 306 6.92 -47.10 -8.39
CA LEU A 306 5.81 -46.28 -7.86
C LEU A 306 5.24 -46.79 -6.52
N ASP A 307 5.61 -48.00 -6.10
CA ASP A 307 5.22 -48.62 -4.83
C ASP A 307 6.07 -48.17 -3.63
N HIS A 308 7.21 -47.51 -3.89
CA HIS A 308 8.12 -46.93 -2.88
C HIS A 308 7.72 -45.51 -2.43
N ARG A 309 6.45 -45.11 -2.64
CA ARG A 309 5.95 -43.88 -2.02
C ARG A 309 6.10 -44.00 -0.49
N PRO A 310 6.66 -43.00 0.21
CA PRO A 310 6.74 -43.05 1.66
C PRO A 310 5.37 -43.38 2.23
N SER A 311 5.29 -44.49 2.97
CA SER A 311 4.06 -45.09 3.48
C SER A 311 3.44 -44.32 4.65
N GLY A 312 4.01 -43.17 5.00
CA GLY A 312 3.40 -42.24 5.94
C GLY A 312 2.22 -41.52 5.30
N PRO A 313 1.21 -41.12 6.08
CA PRO A 313 0.27 -40.11 5.60
C PRO A 313 1.10 -38.93 5.08
N PRO A 314 0.70 -38.27 3.96
CA PRO A 314 1.34 -37.02 3.58
C PRO A 314 1.43 -36.15 4.84
N ARG A 315 2.61 -35.59 5.13
CA ARG A 315 2.74 -34.56 6.16
C ARG A 315 1.87 -33.41 5.69
N LEU A 316 0.59 -33.46 6.04
CA LEU A 316 -0.32 -32.37 5.83
C LEU A 316 0.28 -31.21 6.62
N PRO A 317 0.42 -30.01 6.01
CA PRO A 317 0.76 -28.85 6.80
C PRO A 317 -0.20 -28.82 7.98
N VAL A 318 0.35 -28.78 9.19
CA VAL A 318 -0.46 -28.69 10.40
C VAL A 318 -1.31 -27.44 10.22
N ALA A 319 -2.64 -27.61 10.18
CA ALA A 319 -3.54 -26.48 10.03
C ALA A 319 -3.16 -25.47 11.12
N PRO A 320 -2.93 -24.19 10.77
CA PRO A 320 -2.56 -23.20 11.76
C PRO A 320 -3.60 -23.20 12.88
N SER A 321 -3.14 -23.21 14.14
CA SER A 321 -4.02 -23.21 15.32
C SER A 321 -4.76 -21.88 15.53
N GLY A 322 -4.58 -20.93 14.61
CA GLY A 322 -5.10 -19.56 14.63
C GLY A 322 -4.19 -18.64 13.82
N VAL A 323 -4.45 -17.34 13.91
CA VAL A 323 -3.57 -16.31 13.35
C VAL A 323 -2.30 -16.23 14.17
N GLY A 324 -1.16 -16.54 13.56
CA GLY A 324 0.17 -16.45 14.13
C GLY A 324 0.97 -15.27 13.58
N VAL A 325 2.11 -14.98 14.19
CA VAL A 325 3.04 -13.95 13.73
C VAL A 325 4.46 -14.46 13.80
N ARG A 326 5.31 -14.05 12.86
CA ARG A 326 6.75 -14.31 12.91
C ARG A 326 7.53 -13.10 12.44
N PHE A 327 8.75 -12.96 12.92
CA PHE A 327 9.69 -11.93 12.47
C PHE A 327 11.11 -12.38 12.70
N THR A 328 12.06 -11.82 11.95
CA THR A 328 13.48 -12.17 12.02
C THR A 328 14.29 -10.99 12.55
N GLU A 329 15.08 -11.24 13.58
CA GLU A 329 15.98 -10.30 14.24
C GLU A 329 17.44 -10.68 13.97
N ARG A 330 18.27 -9.67 13.71
CA ARG A 330 19.72 -9.80 13.59
C ARG A 330 20.39 -8.87 14.59
N MET A 331 21.26 -9.42 15.44
CA MET A 331 22.10 -8.62 16.34
C MET A 331 23.56 -9.04 16.20
N ALA A 332 24.47 -8.09 16.44
CA ALA A 332 25.91 -8.33 16.42
C ALA A 332 26.62 -7.55 17.52
N GLY A 333 27.76 -8.07 17.97
CA GLY A 333 28.57 -7.44 19.02
C GLY A 333 29.72 -8.35 19.43
N GLU A 334 30.10 -8.27 20.69
CA GLU A 334 31.28 -8.97 21.21
C GLU A 334 30.96 -9.69 22.52
N VAL A 335 31.56 -10.86 22.69
CA VAL A 335 31.55 -11.65 23.92
C VAL A 335 32.98 -11.83 24.42
N ASP A 336 33.17 -11.70 25.73
CA ASP A 336 34.40 -11.93 26.46
C ASP A 336 34.31 -13.29 27.16
N PHE A 337 35.29 -14.15 26.90
CA PHE A 337 35.39 -15.46 27.56
C PHE A 337 36.05 -15.32 28.92
N GLU A 338 35.53 -16.04 29.93
CA GLU A 338 36.16 -16.05 31.24
C GLU A 338 37.53 -16.74 31.17
N ALA A 339 38.53 -16.07 31.74
CA ALA A 339 39.90 -16.58 31.82
C ALA A 339 39.93 -17.87 32.65
N SER A 340 40.38 -18.98 32.05
CA SER A 340 40.99 -20.03 32.88
C SER A 340 42.19 -19.42 33.60
N ALA A 341 42.51 -19.86 34.82
CA ALA A 341 43.53 -19.27 35.69
C ALA A 341 44.96 -19.14 35.08
N SER A 342 45.17 -19.56 33.84
CA SER A 342 46.42 -19.52 33.08
C SER A 342 46.36 -18.87 31.69
N ALA A 343 45.22 -18.34 31.22
CA ALA A 343 45.10 -17.68 29.91
C ALA A 343 44.27 -16.40 30.00
N GLY A 344 44.75 -15.30 29.41
CA GLY A 344 44.08 -13.99 29.45
C GLY A 344 42.67 -13.99 28.82
N ARG A 345 41.92 -12.91 29.02
CA ARG A 345 40.59 -12.72 28.42
C ARG A 345 40.69 -12.80 26.90
N GLU A 346 39.98 -13.76 26.30
CA GLU A 346 39.81 -13.87 24.85
C GLU A 346 38.47 -13.24 24.46
N ARG A 347 38.49 -12.41 23.43
CA ARG A 347 37.32 -11.67 22.93
C ARG A 347 36.94 -12.21 21.56
N SER A 348 35.66 -12.46 21.35
CA SER A 348 35.16 -12.98 20.07
C SER A 348 33.97 -12.16 19.60
N SER A 349 33.85 -12.01 18.28
CA SER A 349 32.61 -11.52 17.68
C SER A 349 31.47 -12.49 17.97
N CYS A 350 30.30 -11.97 18.25
CA CYS A 350 29.09 -12.75 18.38
C CYS A 350 28.00 -12.09 17.53
N ALA A 351 27.34 -12.86 16.67
CA ALA A 351 26.20 -12.39 15.90
C ALA A 351 25.13 -13.49 15.83
N PHE A 352 23.87 -13.12 15.65
CA PHE A 352 22.82 -14.09 15.39
C PHE A 352 21.86 -13.61 14.30
N VAL A 353 21.16 -14.57 13.71
CA VAL A 353 19.92 -14.32 12.95
C VAL A 353 18.87 -15.27 13.51
N LEU A 354 17.89 -14.70 14.20
CA LEU A 354 16.85 -15.45 14.92
C LEU A 354 15.48 -15.10 14.35
N THR A 355 14.68 -16.10 14.01
CA THR A 355 13.26 -15.96 13.72
C THR A 355 12.47 -16.29 14.97
N LEU A 356 11.73 -15.31 15.45
CA LEU A 356 10.78 -15.45 16.54
C LEU A 356 9.41 -15.69 15.95
N SER A 357 8.65 -16.64 16.50
CA SER A 357 7.33 -16.98 15.99
C SER A 357 6.33 -17.33 17.09
N SER A 358 5.05 -17.04 16.80
CA SER A 358 3.90 -17.47 17.57
C SER A 358 2.90 -18.12 16.60
N ALA A 359 2.43 -19.32 16.93
CA ALA A 359 1.39 -20.02 16.18
C ALA A 359 -0.03 -19.50 16.50
N ASN A 360 -0.19 -18.72 17.58
CA ASN A 360 -1.45 -18.10 17.98
C ASN A 360 -1.18 -16.79 18.70
N LEU A 361 -1.32 -15.68 17.99
CA LEU A 361 -1.03 -14.34 18.48
C LEU A 361 -1.89 -13.99 19.70
N GLU A 362 -3.19 -14.30 19.68
CA GLU A 362 -4.09 -13.95 20.79
C GLU A 362 -3.71 -14.67 22.09
N ALA A 363 -3.37 -15.96 22.01
CA ALA A 363 -2.90 -16.73 23.16
C ALA A 363 -1.57 -16.17 23.70
N THR A 364 -0.65 -15.78 22.81
CA THR A 364 0.61 -15.12 23.19
C THR A 364 0.35 -13.80 23.90
N LEU A 365 -0.48 -12.91 23.34
CA LEU A 365 -0.76 -11.59 23.92
C LEU A 365 -1.48 -11.68 25.27
N ALA A 366 -2.36 -12.68 25.45
CA ALA A 366 -3.07 -12.93 26.70
C ALA A 366 -2.17 -13.48 27.83
N SER A 367 -1.05 -14.13 27.49
CA SER A 367 -0.12 -14.65 28.49
C SER A 367 0.63 -13.52 29.21
N PRO A 368 0.84 -13.60 30.54
CA PRO A 368 1.68 -12.65 31.26
C PRO A 368 3.09 -12.55 30.65
N THR A 369 3.70 -13.68 30.30
CA THR A 369 5.08 -13.79 29.79
C THR A 369 5.22 -13.66 28.27
N LYS A 370 4.10 -13.55 27.55
CA LYS A 370 4.02 -13.56 26.07
C LYS A 370 5.06 -14.45 25.38
N PRO A 371 4.96 -15.78 25.55
CA PRO A 371 5.97 -16.69 25.03
C PRO A 371 5.94 -16.72 23.50
N MET A 372 7.14 -16.76 22.91
CA MET A 372 7.36 -17.04 21.49
C MET A 372 8.47 -18.08 21.32
N ASP A 373 8.41 -18.83 20.23
CA ASP A 373 9.46 -19.79 19.88
C ASP A 373 10.57 -19.08 19.09
N ILE A 374 11.81 -19.43 19.38
CA ILE A 374 13.01 -18.92 18.70
C ILE A 374 13.64 -20.05 17.91
N ALA A 375 14.05 -19.75 16.68
CA ALA A 375 15.00 -20.58 15.96
C ALA A 375 15.83 -19.75 14.99
N GLY A 376 17.00 -20.26 14.63
CA GLY A 376 18.00 -19.43 13.97
C GLY A 376 19.40 -20.00 14.08
N THR A 377 20.38 -19.16 13.80
CA THR A 377 21.80 -19.46 14.01
C THR A 377 22.49 -18.39 14.83
N VAL A 378 23.57 -18.79 15.51
CA VAL A 378 24.45 -17.89 16.26
C VAL A 378 25.90 -18.16 15.84
N ASP A 379 26.60 -17.12 15.40
CA ASP A 379 27.99 -17.14 14.98
C ASP A 379 28.89 -16.67 16.13
N ILE A 380 29.71 -17.59 16.67
CA ILE A 380 30.71 -17.29 17.71
C ILE A 380 31.99 -18.07 17.38
N PRO A 381 32.92 -17.48 16.61
CA PRO A 381 34.13 -18.17 16.12
C PRO A 381 34.98 -18.83 17.21
N ALA A 382 35.00 -18.27 18.42
CA ALA A 382 35.73 -18.85 19.56
C ALA A 382 35.10 -20.14 20.11
N LEU A 383 33.81 -20.40 19.87
CA LEU A 383 33.16 -21.67 20.24
C LEU A 383 33.23 -22.69 19.10
N SER A 384 32.90 -22.24 17.89
CA SER A 384 32.81 -23.05 16.69
C SER A 384 33.18 -22.21 15.46
N PRO A 385 33.97 -22.76 14.52
CA PRO A 385 34.23 -22.09 13.23
C PRO A 385 32.98 -22.02 12.34
N GLU A 386 32.03 -22.94 12.54
CA GLU A 386 30.75 -22.98 11.83
C GLU A 386 29.61 -22.37 12.68
N PRO A 387 28.56 -21.81 12.05
CA PRO A 387 27.38 -21.28 12.75
C PRO A 387 26.73 -22.32 13.68
N LEU A 388 26.41 -21.93 14.91
CA LEU A 388 25.74 -22.78 15.89
C LEU A 388 24.23 -22.78 15.64
N GLN A 389 23.60 -23.96 15.62
CA GLN A 389 22.14 -24.07 15.48
C GLN A 389 21.42 -23.79 16.79
N VAL A 390 20.34 -23.02 16.71
CA VAL A 390 19.43 -22.81 17.84
C VAL A 390 18.42 -23.94 17.94
N SER A 391 18.36 -24.58 19.11
CA SER A 391 17.27 -25.48 19.51
C SER A 391 16.68 -25.04 20.86
N ASP A 392 15.49 -25.53 21.18
CA ASP A 392 14.80 -25.25 22.45
C ASP A 392 14.73 -23.74 22.77
N GLY A 393 14.55 -22.95 21.72
CA GLY A 393 14.60 -21.50 21.79
C GLY A 393 13.27 -20.92 22.25
N HIS A 394 13.31 -20.13 23.31
CA HIS A 394 12.15 -19.46 23.89
C HIS A 394 12.45 -17.99 24.15
N PHE A 395 11.50 -17.16 23.73
CA PHE A 395 11.44 -15.74 24.00
C PHE A 395 10.32 -15.46 25.01
N SER A 396 10.54 -14.50 25.90
CA SER A 396 9.50 -14.03 26.83
C SER A 396 9.61 -12.53 27.05
N LEU A 397 8.46 -11.86 27.07
CA LEU A 397 8.31 -10.44 27.38
C LEU A 397 7.53 -10.29 28.70
N LEU A 398 8.05 -9.48 29.64
CA LEU A 398 7.50 -9.21 30.98
C LEU A 398 7.69 -10.35 31.99
N SER A 399 8.90 -10.47 32.54
CA SER A 399 9.02 -10.86 33.94
C SER A 399 8.98 -9.59 34.77
N ASP A 400 7.95 -9.37 35.58
CA ASP A 400 8.00 -8.34 36.63
C ASP A 400 9.29 -8.55 37.43
N ASP A 401 10.21 -7.58 37.41
CA ASP A 401 11.36 -7.61 38.31
C ASP A 401 10.83 -7.29 39.71
N PRO A 402 10.87 -8.25 40.67
CA PRO A 402 10.40 -8.00 42.02
C PRO A 402 11.17 -6.86 42.73
N GLU A 403 12.35 -6.48 42.23
CA GLU A 403 13.17 -5.40 42.78
C GLU A 403 12.97 -4.03 42.08
N HIS A 404 12.49 -3.99 40.83
CA HIS A 404 12.36 -2.74 40.04
C HIS A 404 10.97 -2.58 39.40
N ARG A 405 10.11 -1.76 40.02
CA ARG A 405 8.69 -1.53 39.64
C ARG A 405 8.45 -0.77 38.31
N ALA A 406 9.47 -0.56 37.48
CA ALA A 406 9.37 0.21 36.23
C ALA A 406 10.28 -0.32 35.10
N THR A 407 10.64 -1.60 35.13
CA THR A 407 11.51 -2.21 34.10
C THR A 407 10.89 -3.48 33.55
N THR A 408 10.71 -3.53 32.23
CA THR A 408 10.24 -4.70 31.49
C THR A 408 11.43 -5.43 30.89
N ASN A 409 11.55 -6.73 31.15
CA ASN A 409 12.63 -7.55 30.57
C ASN A 409 12.15 -8.30 29.33
N MET A 410 12.96 -8.30 28.27
CA MET A 410 12.85 -9.25 27.15
C MET A 410 13.93 -10.33 27.32
N ILE A 411 13.52 -11.58 27.47
CA ILE A 411 14.42 -12.69 27.78
C ILE A 411 14.49 -13.63 26.59
N TYR A 412 15.72 -13.87 26.11
CA TYR A 412 16.06 -14.84 25.08
C TYR A 412 16.73 -16.02 25.78
N ALA A 413 16.16 -17.21 25.68
CA ALA A 413 16.75 -18.43 26.25
C ALA A 413 16.78 -19.50 25.18
N MET A 414 17.96 -20.07 24.90
CA MET A 414 18.11 -21.05 23.83
C MET A 414 19.30 -21.98 24.04
N THR A 415 19.30 -23.11 23.35
CA THR A 415 20.45 -24.02 23.28
C THR A 415 21.17 -23.82 21.95
N LEU A 416 22.47 -23.61 22.01
CA LEU A 416 23.37 -23.54 20.85
C LEU A 416 24.00 -24.92 20.63
N ASN A 417 23.88 -25.44 19.42
CA ASN A 417 24.39 -26.76 19.05
C ASN A 417 25.46 -26.64 17.97
N ALA A 418 26.66 -27.14 18.24
CA ALA A 418 27.69 -27.35 17.23
C ALA A 418 27.51 -28.70 16.54
N GLU A 419 28.00 -28.83 15.31
CA GLU A 419 27.97 -30.08 14.55
C GLU A 419 28.75 -31.21 15.22
N ASP A 420 29.79 -30.88 15.99
CA ASP A 420 30.60 -31.85 16.74
C ASP A 420 29.94 -32.36 18.04
N GLY A 421 28.70 -31.94 18.30
CA GLY A 421 27.89 -32.37 19.44
C GLY A 421 28.10 -31.57 20.73
N ARG A 422 28.99 -30.57 20.74
CA ARG A 422 29.10 -29.62 21.85
C ARG A 422 27.87 -28.71 21.90
N ARG A 423 27.47 -28.35 23.13
CA ARG A 423 26.25 -27.56 23.38
C ARG A 423 26.46 -26.50 24.45
N TRP A 424 25.82 -25.35 24.26
CA TRP A 424 25.84 -24.24 25.21
C TRP A 424 24.43 -23.72 25.45
N ARG A 425 24.17 -23.24 26.67
CA ARG A 425 22.96 -22.47 26.98
C ARG A 425 23.27 -21.00 26.78
N PHE A 426 22.49 -20.35 25.93
CA PHE A 426 22.56 -18.93 25.68
C PHE A 426 21.39 -18.25 26.39
N ARG A 427 21.69 -17.22 27.18
CA ARG A 427 20.70 -16.36 27.82
C ARG A 427 20.99 -14.90 27.48
N GLY A 428 20.08 -14.27 26.75
CA GLY A 428 20.08 -12.84 26.46
C GLY A 428 19.02 -12.13 27.29
N VAL A 429 19.35 -10.98 27.86
CA VAL A 429 18.36 -10.11 28.52
C VAL A 429 18.48 -8.70 28.00
N LYS A 430 17.32 -8.13 27.71
CA LYS A 430 17.14 -6.76 27.28
C LYS A 430 16.30 -6.06 28.34
N TYR A 431 16.84 -5.00 28.91
CA TYR A 431 16.19 -4.24 29.97
C TYR A 431 15.52 -3.03 29.32
N VAL A 432 14.20 -2.91 29.48
CA VAL A 432 13.40 -1.79 28.93
C VAL A 432 12.87 -0.97 30.10
N HIS A 433 13.39 0.23 30.29
CA HIS A 433 12.91 1.16 31.32
C HIS A 433 11.69 1.96 30.81
N ASP A 434 10.70 2.20 31.68
CA ASP A 434 9.49 2.99 31.37
C ASP A 434 9.77 4.50 31.48
N ASP A 435 10.76 5.00 30.74
CA ASP A 435 11.18 6.40 30.75
C ASP A 435 10.89 7.07 29.38
N ARG A 436 10.16 8.19 29.38
CA ARG A 436 9.85 8.95 28.16
C ARG A 436 11.13 9.61 27.61
N GLY A 437 11.62 9.20 26.43
CA GLY A 437 12.73 9.86 25.73
C GLY A 437 13.63 8.95 24.87
N LEU A 438 14.82 9.45 24.51
CA LEU A 438 15.85 8.73 23.73
C LEU A 438 16.41 7.48 24.43
N ASP A 439 16.25 7.35 25.74
CA ASP A 439 16.75 6.22 26.54
C ASP A 439 15.97 4.91 26.27
N LEU A 440 14.67 5.01 25.95
CA LEU A 440 13.85 3.87 25.54
C LEU A 440 14.41 3.16 24.29
N TRP A 441 15.17 3.88 23.46
CA TRP A 441 15.82 3.37 22.25
C TRP A 441 17.12 2.61 22.53
N SER A 442 18.00 3.13 23.41
CA SER A 442 19.21 2.40 23.81
C SER A 442 18.88 1.08 24.52
N ASP A 443 17.79 1.09 25.28
CA ASP A 443 17.22 -0.05 25.98
C ASP A 443 16.60 -1.08 25.03
N THR A 444 16.00 -0.60 23.93
CA THR A 444 15.42 -1.46 22.89
C THR A 444 16.42 -1.90 21.82
N THR A 445 17.71 -1.58 21.97
CA THR A 445 18.75 -1.95 20.99
C THR A 445 19.92 -2.75 21.56
N THR A 446 20.01 -2.92 22.88
CA THR A 446 21.12 -3.61 23.56
C THR A 446 20.69 -4.92 24.20
N LEU A 447 21.37 -6.02 23.89
CA LEU A 447 21.14 -7.33 24.48
C LEU A 447 22.37 -7.74 25.31
N PHE A 448 22.17 -7.99 26.60
CA PHE A 448 23.20 -8.51 27.50
C PHE A 448 23.17 -10.04 27.46
N VAL A 449 24.30 -10.65 27.15
CA VAL A 449 24.38 -12.09 26.86
C VAL A 449 25.24 -12.80 27.90
N GLU A 450 24.77 -13.95 28.37
CA GLU A 450 25.53 -14.94 29.12
C GLU A 450 25.46 -16.29 28.39
N ILE A 451 26.62 -16.95 28.23
CA ILE A 451 26.74 -18.25 27.59
C ILE A 451 27.33 -19.23 28.60
N HIS A 452 26.65 -20.33 28.82
CA HIS A 452 27.06 -21.38 29.75
C HIS A 452 27.29 -22.69 29.02
N ASP A 453 28.29 -23.45 29.42
CA ASP A 453 28.46 -24.82 28.95
C ASP A 453 27.25 -25.67 29.38
N ALA A 454 26.62 -26.39 28.44
CA ALA A 454 25.35 -27.06 28.70
C ALA A 454 25.50 -28.29 29.62
N GLN A 455 26.70 -28.85 29.76
CA GLN A 455 26.97 -30.04 30.58
C GLN A 455 27.38 -29.67 32.00
N THR A 456 28.30 -28.71 32.14
CA THR A 456 28.89 -28.31 33.42
C THR A 456 28.15 -27.14 34.08
N GLY A 457 27.41 -26.35 33.31
CA GLY A 457 26.78 -25.11 33.78
C GLY A 457 27.76 -23.95 34.01
N ALA A 458 29.05 -24.17 33.77
CA ALA A 458 30.08 -23.14 33.92
C ALA A 458 29.83 -21.99 32.93
N LEU A 459 30.01 -20.76 33.39
CA LEU A 459 29.95 -19.58 32.54
C LEU A 459 31.12 -19.62 31.56
N ALA A 460 30.83 -19.66 30.27
CA ALA A 460 31.81 -19.68 29.19
C ALA A 460 32.15 -18.25 28.74
N ALA A 461 31.13 -17.41 28.53
CA ALA A 461 31.32 -16.05 28.05
C ALA A 461 30.20 -15.09 28.48
N ARG A 462 30.52 -13.80 28.52
CA ARG A 462 29.56 -12.69 28.68
C ARG A 462 29.79 -11.64 27.64
N GLY A 463 28.73 -10.99 27.16
CA GLY A 463 28.89 -9.97 26.14
C GLY A 463 27.70 -9.05 25.99
N LYS A 464 27.83 -8.15 25.02
CA LYS A 464 26.76 -7.25 24.61
C LYS A 464 26.63 -7.31 23.10
N LEU A 465 25.39 -7.48 22.65
CA LEU A 465 25.02 -7.36 21.25
C LEU A 465 24.18 -6.11 21.05
N HIS A 466 24.31 -5.51 19.89
CA HIS A 466 23.51 -4.37 19.48
C HIS A 466 22.84 -4.67 18.14
N ILE A 467 21.65 -4.10 17.94
CA ILE A 467 21.02 -4.03 16.63
C ILE A 467 21.31 -2.66 16.02
N SER A 468 21.73 -2.64 14.74
CA SER A 468 21.90 -1.37 14.03
C SER A 468 20.54 -0.80 13.62
N MET A 469 20.45 0.52 13.39
CA MET A 469 19.17 1.13 12.95
C MET A 469 18.70 0.56 11.61
N ALA A 470 19.63 0.23 10.71
CA ALA A 470 19.32 -0.38 9.41
C ALA A 470 18.79 -1.82 9.59
N ASP A 471 19.40 -2.62 10.47
CA ASP A 471 18.95 -3.98 10.77
C ASP A 471 17.60 -3.98 11.50
N PHE A 472 17.35 -3.02 12.38
CA PHE A 472 16.05 -2.86 13.04
C PHE A 472 14.94 -2.51 12.04
N ALA A 473 15.18 -1.53 11.15
CA ALA A 473 14.24 -1.21 10.08
C ALA A 473 13.98 -2.41 9.15
N LYS A 474 15.01 -3.21 8.89
CA LYS A 474 14.89 -4.47 8.14
C LYS A 474 14.06 -5.50 8.91
N GLN A 475 14.29 -5.68 10.20
CA GLN A 475 13.50 -6.56 11.08
C GLN A 475 12.01 -6.21 11.04
N LEU A 476 11.65 -4.92 11.10
CA LEU A 476 10.26 -4.50 10.96
C LEU A 476 9.64 -5.01 9.64
N ARG A 477 10.38 -4.96 8.53
CA ARG A 477 9.90 -5.49 7.23
C ARG A 477 9.79 -7.02 7.19
N THR A 478 10.34 -7.75 8.16
CA THR A 478 10.23 -9.22 8.26
C THR A 478 9.00 -9.69 9.05
N ILE A 479 8.23 -8.78 9.66
CA ILE A 479 7.01 -9.16 10.37
C ILE A 479 6.00 -9.70 9.37
N ASP A 480 5.71 -10.99 9.50
CA ASP A 480 4.83 -11.76 8.62
C ASP A 480 3.73 -12.43 9.46
N VAL A 481 2.50 -12.43 8.93
CA VAL A 481 1.33 -13.01 9.61
C VAL A 481 0.98 -14.33 8.96
N THR A 482 0.91 -15.38 9.77
CA THR A 482 0.67 -16.75 9.32
C THR A 482 -0.74 -17.19 9.69
N GLY A 483 -1.42 -17.94 8.83
CA GLY A 483 -2.72 -18.54 9.16
C GLY A 483 -3.91 -17.58 9.17
N ALA A 484 -3.78 -16.38 8.60
CA ALA A 484 -4.90 -15.47 8.38
C ALA A 484 -5.75 -15.89 7.17
N GLU A 485 -7.08 -15.79 7.29
CA GLU A 485 -8.05 -16.12 6.23
C GLU A 485 -8.30 -14.92 5.30
N SER A 486 -7.94 -13.71 5.73
CA SER A 486 -8.11 -12.48 4.95
C SER A 486 -6.96 -11.49 5.12
N ARG A 487 -6.78 -10.60 4.13
CA ARG A 487 -5.79 -9.50 4.21
C ARG A 487 -6.07 -8.54 5.36
N LEU A 488 -7.34 -8.32 5.71
CA LEU A 488 -7.73 -7.45 6.82
C LEU A 488 -7.34 -8.06 8.17
N GLU A 489 -7.56 -9.36 8.34
CA GLU A 489 -7.15 -10.12 9.52
C GLU A 489 -5.62 -10.14 9.66
N ALA A 490 -4.90 -10.34 8.55
CA ALA A 490 -3.46 -10.25 8.52
C ALA A 490 -2.96 -8.87 8.97
N LEU A 491 -3.52 -7.79 8.41
CA LEU A 491 -3.16 -6.42 8.80
C LEU A 491 -3.49 -6.13 10.27
N THR A 492 -4.64 -6.58 10.75
CA THR A 492 -5.07 -6.39 12.15
C THR A 492 -4.12 -7.08 13.12
N ALA A 493 -3.73 -8.32 12.82
CA ALA A 493 -2.76 -9.08 13.61
C ALA A 493 -1.37 -8.42 13.58
N GLN A 494 -0.93 -7.94 12.42
CA GLN A 494 0.35 -7.24 12.27
C GLN A 494 0.39 -5.94 13.09
N VAL A 495 -0.68 -5.14 13.05
CA VAL A 495 -0.80 -3.89 13.84
C VAL A 495 -0.87 -4.19 15.34
N ARG A 496 -1.67 -5.19 15.74
CA ARG A 496 -1.76 -5.61 17.15
C ARG A 496 -0.41 -6.07 17.68
N PHE A 497 0.28 -6.92 16.93
CA PHE A 497 1.60 -7.40 17.29
C PHE A 497 2.63 -6.25 17.29
N GLY A 498 2.58 -5.34 16.32
CA GLY A 498 3.49 -4.20 16.24
C GLY A 498 3.36 -3.23 17.42
N ARG A 499 2.13 -2.82 17.76
CA ARG A 499 1.83 -2.03 18.98
C ARG A 499 2.33 -2.72 20.24
N PHE A 500 2.18 -4.03 20.29
CA PHE A 500 2.63 -4.84 21.40
C PHE A 500 4.16 -4.93 21.50
N PHE A 501 4.85 -5.21 20.39
CA PHE A 501 6.27 -5.53 20.34
C PHE A 501 7.17 -4.29 20.47
N VAL A 502 6.71 -3.14 19.98
CA VAL A 502 7.53 -1.92 19.84
C VAL A 502 6.99 -0.75 20.69
N GLY A 503 5.81 -0.89 21.34
CA GLY A 503 5.25 0.16 22.19
C GLY A 503 5.08 1.50 21.47
N SER A 504 5.36 2.63 22.14
CA SER A 504 5.26 3.98 21.58
C SER A 504 6.18 4.26 20.38
N LEU A 505 7.19 3.41 20.13
CA LEU A 505 8.03 3.50 18.93
C LEU A 505 7.31 2.95 17.67
N PHE A 506 6.26 2.13 17.84
CA PHE A 506 5.48 1.63 16.70
C PHE A 506 4.79 2.78 15.96
N ASP A 507 4.33 3.80 16.69
CA ASP A 507 3.66 4.96 16.11
C ASP A 507 4.64 5.81 15.26
N THR A 508 5.95 5.80 15.59
CA THR A 508 7.02 6.45 14.81
C THR A 508 7.41 5.68 13.53
N TYR A 509 7.32 4.34 13.55
CA TYR A 509 7.79 3.47 12.45
C TYR A 509 6.68 2.73 11.70
N ALA A 510 5.40 2.96 12.03
CA ALA A 510 4.24 2.45 11.28
C ALA A 510 4.37 2.75 9.78
N GLY A 511 5.01 3.89 9.43
CA GLY A 511 5.40 4.30 8.07
C GLY A 511 6.25 3.29 7.27
N VAL A 512 7.04 2.44 7.94
CA VAL A 512 7.88 1.40 7.32
C VAL A 512 7.07 0.13 7.01
N PHE A 513 5.98 -0.08 7.74
CA PHE A 513 5.04 -1.20 7.57
C PHE A 513 3.90 -0.87 6.60
N SER A 514 3.50 0.39 6.54
CA SER A 514 2.69 0.92 5.44
C SER A 514 3.58 0.97 4.20
N ARG A 515 3.33 0.08 3.23
CA ARG A 515 3.85 0.29 1.87
C ARG A 515 3.51 1.73 1.47
N PRO A 516 4.42 2.49 0.84
CA PRO A 516 4.09 3.82 0.36
C PRO A 516 2.82 3.69 -0.48
N SER A 517 1.74 4.30 0.00
CA SER A 517 0.46 4.35 -0.70
C SER A 517 0.66 5.29 -1.89
N VAL A 518 1.27 4.77 -2.95
CA VAL A 518 1.19 5.38 -4.25
C VAL A 518 -0.28 5.27 -4.65
N PHE A 519 -0.93 6.42 -4.81
CA PHE A 519 -2.29 6.49 -5.32
C PHE A 519 -2.37 5.69 -6.63
N ASP A 520 -3.23 4.67 -6.63
CA ASP A 520 -3.56 3.87 -7.80
C ASP A 520 -4.97 4.31 -8.24
N PRO A 521 -5.10 5.19 -9.24
CA PRO A 521 -6.39 5.70 -9.69
C PRO A 521 -7.30 4.61 -10.28
N ASP A 522 -6.74 3.42 -10.58
CA ASP A 522 -7.46 2.27 -11.12
C ASP A 522 -7.74 1.19 -10.04
N ALA A 523 -7.36 1.43 -8.76
CA ALA A 523 -7.70 0.53 -7.67
C ALA A 523 -9.22 0.50 -7.42
N PRO A 524 -9.82 -0.68 -7.15
CA PRO A 524 -11.24 -0.74 -6.81
C PRO A 524 -11.51 0.12 -5.57
N PRO A 525 -12.61 0.90 -5.54
CA PRO A 525 -12.92 1.76 -4.41
C PRO A 525 -12.87 0.95 -3.11
N ARG A 526 -12.14 1.47 -2.11
CA ARG A 526 -12.08 0.84 -0.79
C ARG A 526 -13.50 0.60 -0.29
N VAL A 527 -13.75 -0.59 0.26
CA VAL A 527 -15.03 -0.87 0.94
C VAL A 527 -15.12 0.05 2.15
N ARG A 528 -15.97 1.07 2.05
CA ARG A 528 -16.21 2.05 3.12
C ARG A 528 -17.16 1.48 4.16
N ARG A 529 -16.92 1.85 5.42
CA ARG A 529 -17.82 1.53 6.53
C ARG A 529 -19.15 2.26 6.32
N ASN A 530 -20.27 1.59 6.59
CA ASN A 530 -21.56 2.27 6.68
C ASN A 530 -21.52 3.27 7.84
N LEU A 531 -21.85 4.53 7.54
CA LEU A 531 -21.95 5.57 8.55
C LEU A 531 -23.16 5.30 9.46
N ARG A 532 -23.04 5.66 10.74
CA ARG A 532 -24.13 5.68 11.71
C ARG A 532 -25.01 6.92 11.51
N ALA A 533 -25.48 7.08 10.28
CA ALA A 533 -26.41 8.11 9.84
C ALA A 533 -27.31 7.50 8.76
N ASP A 534 -28.47 8.11 8.52
CA ASP A 534 -29.35 7.70 7.45
C ASP A 534 -28.70 7.89 6.07
N ALA A 535 -29.20 7.17 5.06
CA ALA A 535 -28.74 7.34 3.69
C ALA A 535 -28.89 8.80 3.25
N PRO A 536 -27.84 9.44 2.73
CA PRO A 536 -27.89 10.85 2.38
C PRO A 536 -28.76 11.10 1.15
N THR A 537 -29.37 12.29 1.10
CA THR A 537 -29.98 12.82 -0.13
C THR A 537 -29.07 13.89 -0.71
N ILE A 538 -28.78 13.79 -2.01
CA ILE A 538 -27.89 14.71 -2.72
C ILE A 538 -28.74 15.68 -3.55
N HIS A 539 -28.46 16.97 -3.43
CA HIS A 539 -29.15 18.05 -4.14
C HIS A 539 -28.12 18.81 -4.98
N TYR A 540 -28.29 18.75 -6.30
CA TYR A 540 -27.48 19.50 -7.25
C TYR A 540 -28.19 20.79 -7.63
N PHE A 541 -27.48 21.91 -7.59
CA PHE A 541 -28.01 23.19 -8.03
C PHE A 541 -26.90 24.04 -8.65
N HIS A 542 -27.29 25.11 -9.34
CA HIS A 542 -26.36 26.06 -9.92
C HIS A 542 -26.57 27.41 -9.26
N THR A 543 -25.47 28.11 -9.05
CA THR A 543 -25.48 29.50 -8.59
C THR A 543 -25.95 30.44 -9.70
N SER A 544 -26.25 31.70 -9.34
CA SER A 544 -26.68 32.72 -10.28
C SER A 544 -25.68 33.01 -11.42
N ASP A 545 -24.38 32.77 -11.21
CA ASP A 545 -23.34 32.85 -12.24
C ASP A 545 -23.08 31.51 -12.96
N GLY A 546 -23.87 30.48 -12.65
CA GLY A 546 -23.84 29.19 -13.35
C GLY A 546 -22.82 28.19 -12.81
N ALA A 547 -22.16 28.45 -11.68
CA ALA A 547 -21.27 27.45 -11.07
C ALA A 547 -22.08 26.30 -10.44
N PRO A 548 -21.69 25.04 -10.65
CA PRO A 548 -22.37 23.88 -10.05
C PRO A 548 -21.99 23.73 -8.57
N LEU A 549 -22.97 23.55 -7.71
CA LEU A 549 -22.79 23.29 -6.27
C LEU A 549 -23.54 22.02 -5.87
N VAL A 550 -23.07 21.36 -4.81
CA VAL A 550 -23.69 20.14 -4.28
C VAL A 550 -23.98 20.28 -2.79
N LEU A 551 -25.19 19.88 -2.41
CA LEU A 551 -25.62 19.75 -1.03
C LEU A 551 -25.90 18.28 -0.70
N THR A 552 -25.15 17.73 0.25
CA THR A 552 -25.38 16.39 0.79
C THR A 552 -26.10 16.50 2.12
N ARG A 553 -27.33 15.99 2.21
CA ARG A 553 -28.16 16.08 3.42
C ARG A 553 -28.24 14.73 4.14
N TYR A 554 -27.91 14.74 5.43
CA TYR A 554 -28.20 13.67 6.38
C TYR A 554 -29.32 14.12 7.30
N ARG A 555 -30.52 13.59 7.07
CA ARG A 555 -31.72 13.97 7.83
C ARG A 555 -31.73 13.26 9.19
N GLY A 556 -31.16 13.91 10.20
CA GLY A 556 -31.22 13.43 11.58
C GLY A 556 -32.55 13.79 12.25
N GLY A 557 -32.47 14.64 13.28
CA GLY A 557 -33.62 14.99 14.13
C GLY A 557 -34.21 16.38 13.88
N GLY A 558 -35.05 16.83 14.82
CA GLY A 558 -35.82 18.08 14.73
C GLY A 558 -35.11 19.34 15.23
N LYS A 559 -33.80 19.30 15.54
CA LYS A 559 -33.04 20.45 16.08
C LYS A 559 -32.70 21.52 15.04
N GLY A 560 -33.11 21.33 13.80
CA GLY A 560 -32.92 22.27 12.71
C GLY A 560 -31.62 22.05 11.92
N PRO A 561 -31.46 22.79 10.80
CA PRO A 561 -30.37 22.58 9.86
C PRO A 561 -29.04 23.16 10.34
N VAL A 562 -27.98 22.37 10.20
CA VAL A 562 -26.56 22.77 10.39
C VAL A 562 -25.82 22.59 9.08
N VAL A 563 -25.22 23.66 8.57
CA VAL A 563 -24.44 23.65 7.33
C VAL A 563 -22.96 23.45 7.64
N LEU A 564 -22.35 22.40 7.10
CA LEU A 564 -20.92 22.09 7.21
C LEU A 564 -20.19 22.57 5.95
N ILE A 565 -19.19 23.43 6.11
CA ILE A 565 -18.42 24.06 5.01
C ILE A 565 -16.94 23.67 5.14
N HIS A 566 -16.42 23.02 4.11
CA HIS A 566 -15.07 22.43 4.10
C HIS A 566 -13.95 23.44 3.78
N GLY A 567 -12.69 22.97 3.88
CA GLY A 567 -11.46 23.71 3.59
C GLY A 567 -11.07 23.75 2.11
N LEU A 568 -9.90 24.33 1.79
CA LEU A 568 -9.35 24.34 0.43
C LEU A 568 -8.65 23.02 0.14
N GLY A 569 -8.71 22.55 -1.11
CA GLY A 569 -8.04 21.32 -1.53
C GLY A 569 -8.68 20.05 -0.99
N VAL A 570 -9.86 20.15 -0.38
CA VAL A 570 -10.64 19.04 0.18
C VAL A 570 -12.11 19.20 -0.23
N SER A 571 -12.95 18.20 0.09
CA SER A 571 -14.40 18.27 -0.08
C SER A 571 -15.13 18.17 1.26
N SER A 572 -16.45 18.19 1.23
CA SER A 572 -17.27 17.89 2.40
C SER A 572 -17.03 16.49 2.98
N GLY A 573 -16.35 15.60 2.24
CA GLY A 573 -15.91 14.28 2.68
C GLY A 573 -15.11 14.27 3.98
N ILE A 574 -14.42 15.37 4.32
CA ILE A 574 -13.68 15.51 5.59
C ILE A 574 -14.56 15.37 6.83
N PHE A 575 -15.87 15.63 6.71
CA PHE A 575 -16.82 15.50 7.82
C PHE A 575 -17.40 14.09 7.97
N THR A 576 -17.23 13.25 6.95
CA THR A 576 -17.80 11.90 6.83
C THR A 576 -16.75 10.80 6.76
N VAL A 577 -15.51 11.11 7.15
CA VAL A 577 -14.40 10.15 7.17
C VAL A 577 -14.83 8.87 7.90
N ASP A 578 -14.69 7.72 7.25
CA ASP A 578 -15.16 6.43 7.74
C ASP A 578 -14.06 5.61 8.45
N THR A 579 -12.82 6.12 8.44
CA THR A 579 -11.63 5.52 9.05
C THR A 579 -11.48 5.80 10.55
N ILE A 580 -12.23 6.77 11.10
CA ILE A 580 -12.30 7.04 12.54
C ILE A 580 -13.57 6.46 13.16
N GLY A 581 -13.54 6.23 14.47
CA GLY A 581 -14.62 5.57 15.20
C GLY A 581 -15.95 6.31 15.09
N THR A 582 -15.94 7.63 15.28
CA THR A 582 -17.11 8.53 15.14
C THR A 582 -16.67 9.80 14.42
N ASN A 583 -17.22 10.08 13.23
CA ASN A 583 -16.99 11.36 12.55
C ASN A 583 -18.01 12.43 12.96
N LEU A 584 -17.75 13.67 12.54
CA LEU A 584 -18.57 14.83 12.94
C LEU A 584 -20.03 14.68 12.52
N VAL A 585 -20.28 14.12 11.33
CA VAL A 585 -21.65 13.87 10.85
C VAL A 585 -22.36 12.86 11.73
N GLU A 586 -21.76 11.71 12.01
CA GLU A 586 -22.33 10.69 12.90
C GLU A 586 -22.58 11.24 14.31
N TYR A 587 -21.66 12.05 14.81
CA TYR A 587 -21.76 12.65 16.15
C TYR A 587 -22.98 13.58 16.24
N LEU A 588 -23.11 14.54 15.31
CA LEU A 588 -24.22 15.50 15.34
C LEU A 588 -25.55 14.85 14.92
N PHE A 589 -25.53 13.87 14.02
CA PHE A 589 -26.71 13.08 13.64
C PHE A 589 -27.28 12.35 14.84
N ALA A 590 -26.42 11.68 15.64
CA ALA A 590 -26.82 11.02 16.88
C ALA A 590 -27.43 12.00 17.91
N HIS A 591 -27.08 13.29 17.84
CA HIS A 591 -27.64 14.34 18.68
C HIS A 591 -28.88 15.04 18.09
N GLY A 592 -29.39 14.57 16.95
CA GLY A 592 -30.67 14.99 16.40
C GLY A 592 -30.64 16.25 15.54
N TYR A 593 -29.50 16.59 14.94
CA TYR A 593 -29.40 17.69 13.96
C TYR A 593 -29.71 17.23 12.52
N ASP A 594 -30.24 18.16 11.71
CA ASP A 594 -30.39 17.98 10.26
C ASP A 594 -29.12 18.54 9.59
N LEU A 595 -28.28 17.67 9.01
CA LEU A 595 -26.94 18.06 8.58
C LEU A 595 -26.88 18.27 7.07
N TRP A 596 -26.27 19.38 6.66
CA TRP A 596 -26.16 19.82 5.28
C TRP A 596 -24.69 20.09 4.95
N LEU A 597 -24.09 19.23 4.15
CA LEU A 597 -22.71 19.38 3.71
C LEU A 597 -22.70 20.17 2.40
N LEU A 598 -22.04 21.32 2.38
CA LEU A 598 -21.95 22.19 1.22
C LEU A 598 -20.61 22.01 0.53
N ASP A 599 -20.63 21.46 -0.69
CA ASP A 599 -19.53 21.49 -1.64
C ASP A 599 -19.68 22.70 -2.56
N PHE A 600 -18.89 23.74 -2.28
CA PHE A 600 -18.82 24.98 -3.07
C PHE A 600 -17.87 24.81 -4.26
N ARG A 601 -17.80 25.77 -5.20
CA ARG A 601 -17.18 25.55 -6.53
C ARG A 601 -15.72 25.08 -6.52
N ALA A 602 -14.99 25.27 -5.41
CA ALA A 602 -13.61 24.81 -5.21
C ALA A 602 -13.49 23.43 -4.51
N SER A 603 -14.59 22.71 -4.31
CA SER A 603 -14.59 21.34 -3.79
C SER A 603 -13.99 20.36 -4.79
N ILE A 604 -13.16 19.45 -4.29
CA ILE A 604 -12.50 18.43 -5.11
C ILE A 604 -13.47 17.38 -5.69
N GLU A 605 -14.73 17.36 -5.24
CA GLU A 605 -15.80 16.53 -5.82
C GLU A 605 -16.42 17.16 -7.08
N LEU A 606 -16.06 18.41 -7.40
CA LEU A 606 -16.65 19.17 -8.49
C LEU A 606 -15.61 19.47 -9.57
N ALA A 607 -15.98 19.26 -10.84
CA ALA A 607 -15.14 19.63 -11.97
C ALA A 607 -14.83 21.15 -12.02
N SER A 608 -15.60 21.97 -11.33
CA SER A 608 -15.35 23.42 -11.20
C SER A 608 -14.14 23.75 -10.32
N ALA A 609 -13.55 22.79 -9.58
CA ALA A 609 -12.41 23.04 -8.69
C ALA A 609 -11.21 23.66 -9.40
N GLU A 610 -11.01 23.28 -10.66
CA GLU A 610 -9.93 23.75 -11.53
C GLU A 610 -10.20 25.12 -12.14
N VAL A 611 -11.44 25.61 -12.08
CA VAL A 611 -11.82 26.89 -12.67
C VAL A 611 -11.40 28.02 -11.72
N PRO A 612 -10.57 28.98 -12.17
CA PRO A 612 -10.13 30.11 -11.35
C PRO A 612 -11.29 30.84 -10.65
N ALA A 613 -11.25 30.91 -9.32
CA ALA A 613 -12.26 31.59 -8.52
C ALA A 613 -11.64 32.27 -7.30
N SER A 614 -11.91 33.57 -7.12
CA SER A 614 -11.45 34.31 -5.93
C SER A 614 -12.27 33.92 -4.69
N CYS A 615 -11.70 34.17 -3.51
CA CYS A 615 -12.42 34.03 -2.26
C CYS A 615 -13.61 35.01 -2.20
N ASP A 616 -13.49 36.20 -2.79
CA ASP A 616 -14.60 37.17 -2.86
C ASP A 616 -15.80 36.60 -3.62
N LEU A 617 -15.57 35.96 -4.76
CA LEU A 617 -16.64 35.37 -5.56
C LEU A 617 -17.35 34.26 -4.78
N MET A 618 -16.59 33.32 -4.21
CA MET A 618 -17.16 32.21 -3.44
C MET A 618 -17.87 32.70 -2.17
N ALA A 619 -17.34 33.73 -1.50
CA ALA A 619 -17.98 34.32 -0.33
C ALA A 619 -19.26 35.06 -0.69
N THR A 620 -19.32 35.76 -1.84
CA THR A 620 -20.46 36.61 -2.20
C THR A 620 -21.53 35.91 -3.03
N VAL A 621 -21.24 34.74 -3.60
CA VAL A 621 -22.17 33.95 -4.43
C VAL A 621 -22.42 32.56 -3.83
N ASP A 622 -21.40 31.71 -3.71
CA ASP A 622 -21.59 30.29 -3.38
C ASP A 622 -22.19 30.07 -1.99
N LEU A 623 -21.59 30.67 -0.97
CA LEU A 623 -22.03 30.52 0.41
C LEU A 623 -23.46 31.05 0.63
N PRO A 624 -23.81 32.30 0.26
CA PRO A 624 -25.15 32.82 0.51
C PRO A 624 -26.22 32.07 -0.28
N GLU A 625 -25.95 31.68 -1.53
CA GLU A 625 -26.90 30.90 -2.32
C GLU A 625 -27.03 29.45 -1.82
N GLY A 626 -25.94 28.83 -1.38
CA GLY A 626 -25.97 27.52 -0.73
C GLY A 626 -26.78 27.53 0.57
N ILE A 627 -26.61 28.54 1.41
CA ILE A 627 -27.42 28.70 2.64
C ILE A 627 -28.88 28.98 2.31
N ALA A 628 -29.17 29.80 1.31
CA ALA A 628 -30.54 30.05 0.85
C ALA A 628 -31.21 28.75 0.34
N GLU A 629 -30.46 27.92 -0.38
CA GLU A 629 -30.95 26.64 -0.88
C GLU A 629 -31.21 25.63 0.24
N VAL A 630 -30.33 25.57 1.26
CA VAL A 630 -30.59 24.78 2.48
C VAL A 630 -31.87 25.24 3.17
N ARG A 631 -32.07 26.55 3.35
CA ARG A 631 -33.31 27.09 3.95
C ARG A 631 -34.54 26.73 3.12
N ARG A 632 -34.45 26.84 1.79
CA ARG A 632 -35.54 26.47 0.87
C ARG A 632 -35.90 24.99 0.95
N LEU A 633 -34.91 24.10 0.96
CA LEU A 633 -35.09 22.64 0.95
C LEU A 633 -35.45 22.07 2.35
N SER A 634 -34.96 22.69 3.42
CA SER A 634 -35.30 22.31 4.79
C SER A 634 -36.64 22.89 5.25
N GLY A 635 -37.05 24.04 4.68
CA GLY A 635 -38.20 24.81 5.13
C GLY A 635 -37.95 25.60 6.42
N ALA A 636 -36.70 25.69 6.87
CA ALA A 636 -36.33 26.40 8.09
C ALA A 636 -36.07 27.89 7.83
N ASP A 637 -36.51 28.74 8.75
CA ASP A 637 -36.29 30.18 8.67
C ASP A 637 -34.82 30.56 8.83
N SER A 638 -34.02 29.74 9.54
CA SER A 638 -32.59 29.96 9.77
C SER A 638 -31.78 28.66 9.90
N VAL A 639 -30.46 28.78 9.75
CA VAL A 639 -29.46 27.69 9.86
C VAL A 639 -28.39 28.02 10.90
N GLN A 640 -27.71 27.00 11.41
CA GLN A 640 -26.41 27.14 12.06
C GLN A 640 -25.30 26.76 11.08
N VAL A 641 -24.10 27.31 11.22
CA VAL A 641 -22.97 27.04 10.32
C VAL A 641 -21.79 26.47 11.11
N ILE A 642 -21.13 25.44 10.58
CA ILE A 642 -19.80 25.01 11.00
C ILE A 642 -18.89 25.12 9.77
N ALA A 643 -17.87 25.95 9.86
CA ALA A 643 -16.98 26.23 8.75
C ALA A 643 -15.52 25.98 9.13
N HIS A 644 -14.75 25.33 8.25
CA HIS A 644 -13.36 24.95 8.49
C HIS A 644 -12.41 25.58 7.48
N CYS A 645 -11.23 26.03 7.94
CA CYS A 645 -10.15 26.53 7.08
C CYS A 645 -10.67 27.62 6.10
N ILE A 646 -10.50 27.45 4.77
CA ILE A 646 -11.00 28.42 3.80
C ILE A 646 -12.50 28.64 3.92
N GLY A 647 -13.29 27.60 4.24
CA GLY A 647 -14.72 27.73 4.46
C GLY A 647 -15.04 28.72 5.58
N ALA A 648 -14.22 28.77 6.64
CA ALA A 648 -14.35 29.77 7.69
C ALA A 648 -13.98 31.17 7.18
N THR A 649 -12.91 31.31 6.40
CA THR A 649 -12.56 32.59 5.74
C THR A 649 -13.69 33.10 4.85
N LEU A 650 -14.26 32.24 4.01
CA LEU A 650 -15.40 32.57 3.14
C LEU A 650 -16.62 32.97 3.95
N PHE A 651 -16.90 32.27 5.07
CA PHE A 651 -17.97 32.65 5.98
C PHE A 651 -17.78 34.06 6.53
N TYR A 652 -16.58 34.39 7.02
CA TYR A 652 -16.29 35.74 7.54
C TYR A 652 -16.41 36.81 6.45
N MET A 653 -15.84 36.57 5.28
CA MET A 653 -15.95 37.49 4.13
C MET A 653 -17.41 37.71 3.73
N SER A 654 -18.20 36.65 3.66
CA SER A 654 -19.62 36.72 3.27
C SER A 654 -20.46 37.47 4.32
N ALA A 655 -20.24 37.21 5.61
CA ALA A 655 -20.90 37.90 6.71
C ALA A 655 -20.56 39.40 6.72
N LEU A 656 -19.26 39.73 6.60
CA LEU A 656 -18.78 41.12 6.59
C LEU A 656 -19.18 41.86 5.30
N ALA A 657 -19.31 41.17 4.18
CA ALA A 657 -19.90 41.71 2.96
C ALA A 657 -21.42 41.96 3.08
N GLY A 658 -22.07 41.43 4.13
CA GLY A 658 -23.51 41.54 4.34
C GLY A 658 -24.32 40.69 3.37
N LYS A 659 -23.77 39.55 2.95
CA LYS A 659 -24.39 38.64 1.99
C LYS A 659 -25.07 37.44 2.64
N LEU A 660 -24.67 37.06 3.86
CA LEU A 660 -25.30 35.96 4.59
C LEU A 660 -26.61 36.38 5.25
N GLU A 661 -27.70 35.70 4.88
CA GLU A 661 -29.01 35.84 5.50
C GLU A 661 -29.46 34.53 6.13
N GLY A 662 -30.13 34.61 7.29
CA GLY A 662 -30.70 33.45 7.95
C GLY A 662 -29.69 32.55 8.65
N VAL A 663 -28.49 33.03 9.00
CA VAL A 663 -27.56 32.32 9.90
C VAL A 663 -27.80 32.79 11.33
N ARG A 664 -28.18 31.87 12.24
CA ARG A 664 -28.48 32.21 13.64
C ARG A 664 -27.30 32.07 14.59
N ALA A 665 -26.38 31.14 14.31
CA ALA A 665 -25.13 30.95 15.04
C ALA A 665 -24.09 30.27 14.14
N ALA A 666 -22.81 30.47 14.44
CA ALA A 666 -21.73 29.88 13.66
C ALA A 666 -20.57 29.39 14.52
N LEU A 667 -19.91 28.33 14.06
CA LEU A 667 -18.67 27.84 14.62
C LEU A 667 -17.62 27.79 13.51
N THR A 668 -16.46 28.39 13.76
CA THR A 668 -15.34 28.38 12.80
C THR A 668 -14.16 27.63 13.37
N SER A 669 -13.56 26.78 12.55
CA SER A 669 -12.40 25.95 12.87
C SER A 669 -11.17 26.42 12.09
N GLN A 670 -10.08 26.70 12.81
CA GLN A 670 -8.72 26.95 12.33
C GLN A 670 -8.44 28.21 11.50
N ALA A 671 -9.45 28.94 11.01
CA ALA A 671 -9.25 30.23 10.35
C ALA A 671 -10.19 31.30 10.93
N THR A 672 -9.70 32.54 10.99
CA THR A 672 -10.37 33.70 11.61
C THR A 672 -10.09 34.98 10.83
N PRO A 673 -10.81 36.11 11.06
CA PRO A 673 -10.61 37.36 10.33
C PRO A 673 -9.17 37.90 10.40
N HIS A 674 -8.48 37.68 11.52
CA HIS A 674 -7.04 37.86 11.63
C HIS A 674 -6.36 36.51 11.45
N ILE A 675 -5.35 36.46 10.58
CA ILE A 675 -4.60 35.24 10.29
C ILE A 675 -3.14 35.50 10.59
N ASP A 676 -2.54 34.60 11.35
CA ASP A 676 -1.10 34.62 11.63
C ASP A 676 -0.47 33.36 11.03
N GLY A 677 0.34 33.52 9.99
CA GLY A 677 1.06 32.41 9.37
C GLY A 677 2.34 32.07 10.14
N SER A 678 2.70 30.79 10.20
CA SER A 678 4.01 30.37 10.71
C SER A 678 5.17 30.99 9.90
N ARG A 679 6.39 30.95 10.47
CA ARG A 679 7.58 31.56 9.87
C ARG A 679 7.81 31.07 8.43
N ASP A 680 7.58 29.79 8.17
CA ASP A 680 7.71 29.18 6.85
C ASP A 680 6.60 29.64 5.89
N HIS A 681 5.36 29.80 6.39
CA HIS A 681 4.23 30.31 5.63
C HIS A 681 4.41 31.80 5.23
N ARG A 682 4.99 32.61 6.11
CA ARG A 682 5.35 34.02 5.85
C ARG A 682 6.46 34.15 4.80
N ILE A 683 7.45 33.25 4.81
CA ILE A 683 8.51 33.22 3.80
C ILE A 683 7.93 32.81 2.42
N LYS A 684 7.12 31.74 2.37
CA LYS A 684 6.48 31.26 1.14
C LYS A 684 5.55 32.30 0.50
N SER A 685 4.69 32.94 1.30
CA SER A 685 3.77 33.98 0.83
C SER A 685 4.48 35.27 0.39
N GLY A 686 5.69 35.55 0.88
CA GLY A 686 6.54 36.65 0.45
C GLY A 686 7.21 36.45 -0.91
N LEU A 687 7.42 35.20 -1.34
CA LEU A 687 8.16 34.86 -2.58
C LEU A 687 7.31 34.95 -3.87
N ARG A 688 6.00 35.25 -3.79
CA ARG A 688 5.06 35.19 -4.93
C ARG A 688 5.18 33.88 -5.73
N LEU A 689 5.31 32.76 -5.01
CA LEU A 689 5.57 31.44 -5.58
C LEU A 689 4.58 31.05 -6.70
N PRO A 690 3.26 31.34 -6.62
CA PRO A 690 2.33 31.08 -7.72
C PRO A 690 2.67 31.85 -9.00
N ALA A 691 3.02 33.13 -8.91
CA ALA A 691 3.42 33.94 -10.07
C ALA A 691 4.74 33.46 -10.70
N VAL A 692 5.66 32.91 -9.89
CA VAL A 692 6.89 32.27 -10.38
C VAL A 692 6.57 30.96 -11.09
N LEU A 693 5.67 30.15 -10.54
CA LEU A 693 5.23 28.88 -11.13
C LEU A 693 4.42 29.10 -12.43
N GLU A 694 3.51 30.08 -12.47
CA GLU A 694 2.83 30.48 -13.71
C GLU A 694 3.80 30.98 -14.78
N SER A 695 4.82 31.77 -14.39
CA SER A 695 5.85 32.25 -15.33
C SER A 695 6.75 31.14 -15.89
N LEU A 696 6.75 29.97 -15.23
CA LEU A 696 7.45 28.75 -15.64
C LEU A 696 6.52 27.75 -16.36
N GLY A 697 5.24 28.09 -16.56
CA GLY A 697 4.29 27.30 -17.34
C GLY A 697 3.43 26.31 -16.54
N PHE A 698 3.36 26.42 -15.21
CA PHE A 698 2.51 25.57 -14.36
C PHE A 698 1.07 26.14 -14.30
N THR A 699 0.06 25.34 -14.67
CA THR A 699 -1.37 25.77 -14.69
C THR A 699 -2.23 25.14 -13.59
N SER A 700 -1.73 24.18 -12.80
CA SER A 700 -2.39 23.62 -11.62
C SER A 700 -1.36 23.07 -10.62
N LEU A 701 -1.73 23.01 -9.33
CA LEU A 701 -0.94 22.38 -8.26
C LEU A 701 -1.81 21.28 -7.63
N THR A 702 -1.44 20.02 -7.86
CA THR A 702 -2.18 18.85 -7.34
C THR A 702 -1.48 18.31 -6.09
N ALA A 703 -2.27 17.88 -5.08
CA ALA A 703 -1.74 17.31 -3.85
C ALA A 703 -1.39 15.82 -3.95
N TYR A 704 -1.52 15.22 -5.13
CA TYR A 704 -1.16 13.83 -5.43
C TYR A 704 0.01 13.75 -6.41
N THR A 705 0.75 12.65 -6.35
CA THR A 705 1.65 12.20 -7.43
C THR A 705 0.79 11.49 -8.48
N ASP A 706 0.55 12.14 -9.62
CA ASP A 706 -0.04 11.47 -10.79
C ASP A 706 1.06 10.69 -11.52
N LYS A 707 0.75 9.48 -12.02
CA LYS A 707 1.65 8.69 -12.88
C LYS A 707 1.70 9.22 -14.32
N HIS A 708 0.95 10.28 -14.64
CA HIS A 708 0.85 10.84 -15.99
C HIS A 708 1.55 12.18 -16.24
N ASP A 709 2.25 12.78 -15.27
CA ASP A 709 2.97 14.05 -15.49
C ASP A 709 4.47 13.86 -15.77
N GLY A 710 4.95 14.55 -16.80
CA GLY A 710 6.26 14.34 -17.41
C GLY A 710 7.48 14.76 -16.57
N TRP A 711 8.61 14.97 -17.26
CA TRP A 711 9.94 15.31 -16.72
C TRP A 711 10.02 16.43 -15.65
N LEU A 712 8.96 17.22 -15.50
CA LEU A 712 8.81 18.33 -14.55
C LEU A 712 8.57 17.86 -13.11
N ASP A 713 7.90 16.72 -12.90
CA ASP A 713 7.64 16.18 -11.55
C ASP A 713 8.91 15.57 -10.92
N ARG A 714 9.79 15.00 -11.74
CA ARG A 714 11.14 14.57 -11.29
C ARG A 714 12.01 15.74 -10.83
N LEU A 715 11.82 16.93 -11.42
CA LEU A 715 12.53 18.16 -11.00
C LEU A 715 11.92 18.72 -9.71
N TYR A 716 10.60 18.61 -9.55
CA TYR A 716 9.85 19.00 -8.35
C TYR A 716 10.20 18.10 -7.14
N ASP A 717 10.22 16.78 -7.32
CA ASP A 717 10.63 15.82 -6.28
C ASP A 717 12.11 15.99 -5.89
N ARG A 718 12.99 16.37 -6.84
CA ARG A 718 14.39 16.72 -6.53
C ARG A 718 14.55 18.06 -5.82
N ALA A 719 13.65 19.02 -6.07
CA ALA A 719 13.60 20.28 -5.34
C ALA A 719 13.04 20.08 -3.91
N LEU A 720 12.12 19.11 -3.72
CA LEU A 720 11.61 18.69 -2.42
C LEU A 720 12.67 17.97 -1.58
N GLU A 721 13.59 17.20 -2.18
CA GLU A 721 14.76 16.61 -1.50
C GLU A 721 15.72 17.65 -0.91
N LEU A 722 15.71 18.88 -1.45
CA LEU A 722 16.52 20.01 -0.97
C LEU A 722 15.78 20.91 0.02
N TYR A 723 14.50 20.64 0.28
CA TYR A 723 13.68 21.42 1.20
C TYR A 723 14.07 21.08 2.66
N PRO A 724 14.54 22.06 3.46
CA PRO A 724 14.89 21.82 4.86
C PRO A 724 13.60 21.67 5.67
N VAL A 725 13.10 20.45 5.78
CA VAL A 725 12.03 20.09 6.70
C VAL A 725 12.60 20.15 8.12
N ALA A 726 12.05 21.03 8.95
CA ALA A 726 12.65 21.44 10.21
C ALA A 726 12.50 20.43 11.38
N ARG A 727 11.78 19.30 11.20
CA ARG A 727 11.57 18.29 12.25
C ARG A 727 11.78 16.86 11.75
N GLU A 728 12.37 16.03 12.61
CA GLU A 728 12.76 14.62 12.35
C GLU A 728 11.56 13.69 12.05
N GLU A 729 10.35 14.08 12.44
CA GLU A 729 9.09 13.30 12.31
C GLU A 729 8.62 13.10 10.86
N GLU A 730 8.87 14.05 9.94
CA GLU A 730 8.42 13.94 8.54
C GLU A 730 9.31 13.06 7.65
N ARG A 731 10.46 12.57 8.15
CA ARG A 731 11.33 11.64 7.39
C ARG A 731 10.65 10.28 7.13
N GLY A 732 9.60 9.95 7.88
CA GLY A 732 8.76 8.76 7.74
C GLY A 732 7.43 8.95 6.99
N ALA A 733 7.09 10.16 6.55
CA ALA A 733 5.78 10.47 5.95
C ALA A 733 5.67 10.05 4.47
N SER A 734 4.44 9.70 4.02
CA SER A 734 4.12 9.31 2.64
C SER A 734 4.38 10.44 1.63
N ALA A 735 4.56 10.11 0.35
CA ALA A 735 4.79 11.11 -0.70
C ALA A 735 3.63 12.14 -0.78
N THR A 736 2.38 11.68 -0.60
CA THR A 736 1.19 12.52 -0.50
C THR A 736 1.25 13.47 0.71
N ALA A 737 1.67 12.98 1.89
CA ALA A 737 1.83 13.83 3.07
C ALA A 737 2.87 14.95 2.85
N ARG A 738 4.01 14.64 2.22
CA ARG A 738 5.05 15.66 1.90
C ARG A 738 4.55 16.70 0.90
N ARG A 739 3.78 16.30 -0.12
CA ARG A 739 3.16 17.23 -1.09
C ARG A 739 2.09 18.11 -0.41
N ILE A 740 1.28 17.55 0.49
CA ILE A 740 0.32 18.32 1.29
C ILE A 740 1.05 19.34 2.18
N THR A 741 2.08 18.94 2.92
CA THR A 741 2.89 19.87 3.75
C THR A 741 3.56 20.94 2.87
N PHE A 742 4.04 20.58 1.68
CA PHE A 742 4.63 21.54 0.77
C PHE A 742 3.62 22.61 0.32
N LEU A 743 2.42 22.19 -0.11
CA LEU A 743 1.37 23.05 -0.66
C LEU A 743 0.68 23.90 0.42
N TYR A 744 0.34 23.31 1.56
CA TYR A 744 -0.57 23.89 2.56
C TYR A 744 0.08 24.16 3.93
N SER A 745 1.37 23.88 4.10
CA SER A 745 2.07 23.78 5.40
C SER A 745 1.59 22.57 6.23
N GLN A 746 2.14 22.36 7.42
CA GLN A 746 1.78 21.23 8.27
C GLN A 746 0.32 21.37 8.72
N LEU A 747 -0.54 20.45 8.24
CA LEU A 747 -1.98 20.49 8.49
C LEU A 747 -2.41 19.62 9.67
N TYR A 748 -1.62 18.63 10.07
CA TYR A 748 -2.00 17.66 11.10
C TYR A 748 -0.79 17.28 11.93
N GLU A 749 -1.05 16.90 13.17
CA GLU A 749 -0.10 16.17 14.01
C GLU A 749 -0.24 14.68 13.71
N HIS A 750 0.87 14.00 13.41
CA HIS A 750 0.83 12.58 13.07
C HIS A 750 0.22 11.72 14.18
N ASP A 751 0.41 12.11 15.44
CA ASP A 751 -0.19 11.47 16.61
C ASP A 751 -1.72 11.56 16.62
N GLN A 752 -2.31 12.55 15.95
CA GLN A 752 -3.77 12.72 15.85
C GLN A 752 -4.39 11.92 14.71
N LEU A 753 -3.59 11.37 13.79
CA LEU A 753 -4.08 10.51 12.72
C LEU A 753 -3.96 9.04 13.12
N ASN A 754 -5.02 8.26 12.91
CA ASN A 754 -4.89 6.82 12.91
C ASN A 754 -4.34 6.35 11.55
N VAL A 755 -3.78 5.14 11.52
CA VAL A 755 -3.15 4.56 10.31
C VAL A 755 -4.11 4.55 9.12
N ALA A 756 -5.37 4.16 9.34
CA ALA A 756 -6.36 4.09 8.27
C ALA A 756 -6.63 5.47 7.64
N THR A 757 -6.77 6.52 8.44
CA THR A 757 -6.93 7.90 7.96
C THR A 757 -5.69 8.39 7.23
N HIS A 758 -4.51 8.08 7.76
CA HIS A 758 -3.22 8.46 7.15
C HIS A 758 -3.04 7.81 5.77
N ASP A 759 -3.35 6.52 5.64
CA ASP A 759 -3.22 5.77 4.38
C ASP A 759 -4.24 6.21 3.31
N THR A 760 -5.38 6.78 3.73
CA THR A 760 -6.42 7.29 2.85
C THR A 760 -6.39 8.82 2.67
N LEU A 761 -5.30 9.50 3.05
CA LEU A 761 -5.17 10.95 2.80
C LEU A 761 -5.34 11.29 1.31
N HIS A 762 -5.00 10.34 0.43
CA HIS A 762 -5.21 10.46 -1.01
C HIS A 762 -6.68 10.40 -1.47
N GLU A 763 -7.62 10.09 -0.59
CA GLU A 763 -9.06 10.20 -0.86
C GLU A 763 -9.61 11.58 -0.45
N LEU A 764 -8.84 12.36 0.34
CA LEU A 764 -9.34 13.56 1.03
C LEU A 764 -8.80 14.88 0.46
N PHE A 765 -7.68 14.87 -0.28
CA PHE A 765 -6.92 16.07 -0.68
C PHE A 765 -6.65 16.23 -2.19
N GLY A 766 -7.49 16.90 -2.95
CA GLY A 766 -7.37 17.02 -4.41
C GLY A 766 -6.68 18.30 -4.94
N VAL A 767 -7.16 18.77 -6.10
CA VAL A 767 -6.62 19.94 -6.82
C VAL A 767 -6.80 21.25 -6.03
N ALA A 768 -5.78 22.09 -6.02
CA ALA A 768 -5.80 23.44 -5.45
C ALA A 768 -6.29 24.50 -6.45
N ASN A 769 -7.25 25.35 -6.05
CA ASN A 769 -7.63 26.53 -6.84
C ASN A 769 -6.58 27.66 -6.70
N LEU A 770 -5.86 27.96 -7.78
CA LEU A 770 -4.73 28.91 -7.75
C LEU A 770 -5.14 30.35 -7.41
N SER A 771 -6.28 30.83 -7.90
CA SER A 771 -6.75 32.19 -7.60
C SER A 771 -7.13 32.37 -6.13
N CYS A 772 -7.65 31.31 -5.51
CA CYS A 772 -7.90 31.27 -4.06
C CYS A 772 -6.57 31.32 -3.28
N PHE A 773 -5.55 30.60 -3.74
CA PHE A 773 -4.20 30.62 -3.17
C PHE A 773 -3.53 31.99 -3.23
N ASP A 774 -3.70 32.72 -4.33
CA ASP A 774 -3.13 34.07 -4.48
C ASP A 774 -3.72 35.06 -3.47
N GLN A 775 -5.04 35.03 -3.31
CA GLN A 775 -5.72 35.86 -2.32
C GLN A 775 -5.39 35.44 -0.89
N LEU A 776 -5.28 34.14 -0.60
CA LEU A 776 -4.76 33.64 0.68
C LEU A 776 -3.37 34.19 0.98
N GLY A 777 -2.49 34.24 -0.01
CA GLY A 777 -1.18 34.88 0.12
C GLY A 777 -1.30 36.36 0.48
N ALA A 778 -2.26 37.09 -0.09
CA ALA A 778 -2.52 38.49 0.28
C ALA A 778 -3.03 38.62 1.72
N ILE A 779 -3.95 37.77 2.14
CA ILE A 779 -4.50 37.70 3.50
C ILE A 779 -3.39 37.42 4.54
N ILE A 780 -2.53 36.44 4.27
CA ILE A 780 -1.41 36.10 5.17
C ILE A 780 -0.42 37.27 5.29
N ARG A 781 -0.13 37.97 4.17
CA ARG A 781 0.76 39.15 4.18
C ARG A 781 0.14 40.33 4.92
N ALA A 782 -1.17 40.52 4.81
CA ALA A 782 -1.91 41.55 5.52
C ALA A 782 -2.13 41.21 7.01
N GLU A 783 -1.97 39.94 7.39
CA GLU A 783 -2.35 39.37 8.70
C GLU A 783 -3.85 39.50 9.06
N HIS A 784 -4.68 39.79 8.05
CA HIS A 784 -6.13 39.86 8.15
C HIS A 784 -6.78 39.66 6.77
N ILE A 785 -8.07 39.35 6.76
CA ILE A 785 -8.84 39.15 5.52
C ILE A 785 -8.90 40.42 4.69
N VAL A 786 -8.61 40.30 3.39
CA VAL A 786 -8.61 41.37 2.39
C VAL A 786 -9.30 40.87 1.11
N ASP A 787 -9.77 41.79 0.27
CA ASP A 787 -10.28 41.45 -1.06
C ASP A 787 -9.17 40.97 -2.01
N ALA A 788 -9.53 40.50 -3.21
CA ALA A 788 -8.60 40.01 -4.21
C ALA A 788 -7.57 41.08 -4.64
N GLU A 789 -7.93 42.36 -4.53
CA GLU A 789 -7.04 43.50 -4.79
C GLU A 789 -6.14 43.86 -3.59
N GLY A 790 -6.33 43.22 -2.44
CA GLY A 790 -5.57 43.44 -1.21
C GLY A 790 -6.07 44.59 -0.33
N GLY A 791 -7.28 45.08 -0.58
CA GLY A 791 -7.97 46.11 0.20
C GLY A 791 -8.63 45.57 1.47
N ASP A 792 -8.54 46.34 2.56
CA ASP A 792 -9.26 46.06 3.81
C ASP A 792 -10.71 46.58 3.73
N VAL A 793 -11.54 45.84 3.00
CA VAL A 793 -12.97 46.15 2.83
C VAL A 793 -13.87 45.42 3.82
N TYR A 794 -13.33 44.40 4.51
CA TYR A 794 -14.08 43.48 5.36
C TYR A 794 -14.09 43.89 6.83
N LEU A 795 -12.94 44.11 7.46
CA LEU A 795 -12.87 44.42 8.91
C LEU A 795 -13.65 45.69 9.29
N PRO A 796 -13.70 46.77 8.48
CA PRO A 796 -14.51 47.95 8.79
C PRO A 796 -16.01 47.65 8.99
N GLN A 797 -16.50 46.49 8.52
CA GLN A 797 -17.90 46.06 8.61
C GLN A 797 -18.19 45.13 9.80
N VAL A 798 -17.33 45.10 10.83
CA VAL A 798 -17.40 44.21 12.00
C VAL A 798 -18.79 44.09 12.66
N GLY A 799 -19.62 45.14 12.62
CA GLY A 799 -20.99 45.11 13.14
C GLY A 799 -21.89 44.05 12.50
N ARG A 800 -21.55 43.56 11.31
CA ARG A 800 -22.27 42.49 10.60
C ARG A 800 -21.96 41.09 11.12
N LEU A 801 -20.96 40.94 11.98
CA LEU A 801 -20.64 39.70 12.71
C LEU A 801 -21.27 39.66 14.12
N ALA A 802 -22.28 40.48 14.39
CA ALA A 802 -23.02 40.48 15.66
C ALA A 802 -24.00 39.29 15.76
N LEU A 803 -23.47 38.07 15.72
CA LEU A 803 -24.19 36.82 15.97
C LEU A 803 -23.38 35.91 16.92
N PRO A 804 -24.02 34.94 17.59
CA PRO A 804 -23.33 33.93 18.37
C PRO A 804 -22.28 33.19 17.53
N LEU A 805 -21.02 33.27 17.94
CA LEU A 805 -19.88 32.73 17.19
C LEU A 805 -18.87 32.08 18.12
N ARG A 806 -18.53 30.81 17.85
CA ARG A 806 -17.44 30.09 18.52
C ARG A 806 -16.26 29.85 17.59
N MET A 807 -15.06 30.16 18.05
CA MET A 807 -13.81 29.84 17.36
C MET A 807 -13.14 28.64 18.04
N ILE A 808 -12.92 27.56 17.30
CA ILE A 808 -12.11 26.41 17.73
C ILE A 808 -10.78 26.44 16.98
N HIS A 809 -9.68 26.27 17.70
CA HIS A 809 -8.32 26.30 17.15
C HIS A 809 -7.45 25.22 17.76
N GLY A 810 -6.65 24.52 16.97
CA GLY A 810 -5.64 23.58 17.48
C GLY A 810 -4.44 24.32 18.08
N ALA A 811 -3.94 23.91 19.24
CA ALA A 811 -2.79 24.53 19.89
C ALA A 811 -1.50 24.40 19.05
N GLU A 812 -1.34 23.27 18.36
CA GLU A 812 -0.17 22.94 17.55
C GLU A 812 -0.36 23.30 16.07
N ASN A 813 -1.39 24.09 15.73
CA ASN A 813 -1.66 24.49 14.36
C ASN A 813 -0.52 25.34 13.77
N ALA A 814 0.35 24.70 13.00
CA ALA A 814 1.48 25.32 12.33
C ALA A 814 1.12 25.96 10.97
N CYS A 815 -0.10 25.74 10.46
CA CYS A 815 -0.59 26.39 9.26
C CYS A 815 -1.05 27.83 9.55
N TYR A 816 -1.99 27.99 10.50
CA TYR A 816 -2.44 29.27 11.04
C TYR A 816 -2.32 29.25 12.56
N LEU A 817 -1.46 30.12 13.10
CA LEU A 817 -1.12 30.13 14.51
C LEU A 817 -2.32 30.54 15.39
N PRO A 818 -2.45 29.99 16.61
CA PRO A 818 -3.52 30.35 17.54
C PRO A 818 -3.60 31.84 17.90
N SER A 819 -2.51 32.59 17.75
CA SER A 819 -2.45 34.04 17.94
C SER A 819 -3.45 34.80 17.05
N GLY A 820 -3.72 34.31 15.83
CA GLY A 820 -4.70 34.91 14.92
C GLY A 820 -6.12 34.85 15.47
N SER A 821 -6.52 33.70 16.03
CA SER A 821 -7.85 33.55 16.64
C SER A 821 -7.97 34.30 17.96
N GLU A 822 -6.88 34.47 18.72
CA GLU A 822 -6.86 35.32 19.91
C GLU A 822 -7.09 36.80 19.55
N ARG A 823 -6.39 37.31 18.52
CA ARG A 823 -6.59 38.67 18.00
C ARG A 823 -8.02 38.88 17.51
N SER A 824 -8.54 37.93 16.73
CA SER A 824 -9.91 37.98 16.21
C SER A 824 -10.95 37.98 17.33
N TYR A 825 -10.75 37.17 18.36
CA TYR A 825 -11.61 37.12 19.53
C TYR A 825 -11.61 38.43 20.32
N ALA A 826 -10.43 39.00 20.56
CA ALA A 826 -10.32 40.30 21.22
C ALA A 826 -10.98 41.41 20.38
N TRP A 827 -10.75 41.41 19.06
CA TRP A 827 -11.31 42.38 18.13
C TRP A 827 -12.83 42.35 18.07
N LEU A 828 -13.45 41.16 17.95
CA LEU A 828 -14.91 40.99 17.93
C LEU A 828 -15.55 41.51 19.22
N ARG A 829 -14.96 41.19 20.37
CA ARG A 829 -15.46 41.64 21.68
C ARG A 829 -15.30 43.15 21.92
N GLN A 830 -14.39 43.82 21.22
CA GLN A 830 -14.24 45.27 21.31
C GLN A 830 -15.29 46.03 20.50
N HIS A 831 -15.80 45.43 19.43
CA HIS A 831 -16.67 46.11 18.47
C HIS A 831 -18.15 45.68 18.54
N ASN A 832 -18.43 44.51 19.10
CA ASN A 832 -19.77 43.94 19.26
C ASN A 832 -19.98 43.48 20.71
N ASP A 833 -21.20 43.00 21.03
CA ASP A 833 -21.49 42.46 22.36
C ASP A 833 -20.55 41.28 22.69
N PRO A 834 -19.71 41.40 23.74
CA PRO A 834 -18.77 40.35 24.11
C PRO A 834 -19.41 39.00 24.42
N ALA A 835 -20.68 38.97 24.83
CA ALA A 835 -21.40 37.74 25.18
C ALA A 835 -21.66 36.82 23.97
N LEU A 836 -21.58 37.36 22.75
CA LEU A 836 -21.80 36.59 21.52
C LEU A 836 -20.63 35.68 21.15
N TYR A 837 -19.44 35.90 21.72
CA TYR A 837 -18.21 35.27 21.25
C TYR A 837 -17.59 34.32 22.28
N SER A 838 -17.15 33.16 21.81
CA SER A 838 -16.32 32.24 22.60
C SER A 838 -15.15 31.71 21.78
N ARG A 839 -14.05 31.36 22.46
CA ARG A 839 -12.86 30.78 21.85
C ARG A 839 -12.40 29.57 22.67
N VAL A 840 -12.10 28.49 21.97
CA VAL A 840 -11.58 27.25 22.54
C VAL A 840 -10.29 26.88 21.80
N VAL A 841 -9.23 26.61 22.54
CA VAL A 841 -7.98 26.08 21.99
C VAL A 841 -7.83 24.65 22.47
N ILE A 842 -7.65 23.73 21.53
CA ILE A 842 -7.55 22.30 21.81
C ILE A 842 -6.06 21.93 21.89
N PRO A 843 -5.56 21.46 23.05
CA PRO A 843 -4.16 21.03 23.19
C PRO A 843 -3.87 19.84 22.29
N ASP A 844 -2.64 19.71 21.79
CA ASP A 844 -2.14 18.57 20.99
C ASP A 844 -2.80 18.38 19.62
N TYR A 845 -3.63 19.33 19.16
CA TYR A 845 -4.29 19.29 17.86
C TYR A 845 -3.66 20.30 16.91
N GLY A 846 -3.37 19.85 15.68
CA GLY A 846 -2.97 20.67 14.55
C GLY A 846 -4.16 21.30 13.83
N HIS A 847 -4.00 21.63 12.55
CA HIS A 847 -5.02 22.33 11.76
C HIS A 847 -6.26 21.44 11.54
N ILE A 848 -6.18 20.45 10.65
CA ILE A 848 -7.34 19.65 10.25
C ILE A 848 -7.74 18.59 11.29
N ASP A 849 -6.89 18.34 12.29
CA ASP A 849 -7.15 17.38 13.39
C ASP A 849 -8.44 17.67 14.15
N CYS A 850 -8.82 18.96 14.25
CA CYS A 850 -10.07 19.34 14.89
C CYS A 850 -11.33 18.87 14.12
N ILE A 851 -11.18 18.40 12.89
CA ILE A 851 -12.25 17.86 12.05
C ILE A 851 -12.29 16.34 12.09
N PHE A 852 -11.16 15.66 11.86
CA PHE A 852 -11.12 14.20 11.75
C PHE A 852 -10.00 13.50 12.54
N GLY A 853 -9.41 14.16 13.55
CA GLY A 853 -8.47 13.53 14.46
C GLY A 853 -9.08 12.29 15.12
N LYS A 854 -8.26 11.26 15.36
CA LYS A 854 -8.69 9.92 15.81
C LYS A 854 -9.57 9.97 17.07
N ASP A 855 -9.31 10.94 17.96
CA ASP A 855 -10.01 11.16 19.23
C ASP A 855 -10.86 12.46 19.22
N ALA A 856 -11.10 13.07 18.05
CA ALA A 856 -11.84 14.34 17.93
C ALA A 856 -13.27 14.28 18.48
N ALA A 857 -13.90 13.10 18.46
CA ALA A 857 -15.23 12.88 19.05
C ALA A 857 -15.26 13.03 20.57
N GLU A 858 -14.12 12.83 21.24
CA GLU A 858 -13.98 12.96 22.68
C GLU A 858 -13.50 14.36 23.07
N HIS A 859 -12.56 14.92 22.31
CA HIS A 859 -11.88 16.17 22.69
C HIS A 859 -12.44 17.42 22.03
N VAL A 860 -13.04 17.33 20.83
CA VAL A 860 -13.41 18.51 20.02
C VAL A 860 -14.92 18.63 19.83
N TYR A 861 -15.58 17.56 19.39
CA TYR A 861 -17.00 17.60 19.05
C TYR A 861 -17.93 17.98 20.23
N PRO A 862 -17.62 17.69 21.51
CA PRO A 862 -18.39 18.21 22.63
C PRO A 862 -18.44 19.74 22.67
N HIS A 863 -17.35 20.43 22.31
CA HIS A 863 -17.33 21.89 22.23
C HIS A 863 -18.14 22.42 21.05
N ILE A 864 -18.24 21.65 19.96
CA ILE A 864 -19.12 21.99 18.85
C ILE A 864 -20.58 21.88 19.30
N LEU A 865 -20.94 20.73 19.86
CA LEU A 865 -22.29 20.45 20.33
C LEU A 865 -22.76 21.47 21.36
N GLU A 866 -21.95 21.79 22.37
CA GLU A 866 -22.28 22.78 23.39
C GLU A 866 -22.68 24.14 22.77
N HIS A 867 -21.98 24.57 21.72
CA HIS A 867 -22.31 25.82 21.03
C HIS A 867 -23.61 25.73 20.24
N LEU A 868 -23.84 24.62 19.51
CA LEU A 868 -25.06 24.42 18.76
C LEU A 868 -26.28 24.36 19.70
N GLU A 869 -26.19 23.63 20.82
CA GLU A 869 -27.25 23.49 21.81
C GLU A 869 -27.58 24.82 22.51
N ALA A 870 -26.57 25.64 22.80
CA ALA A 870 -26.78 26.96 23.40
C ALA A 870 -27.52 27.95 22.49
N ASN A 871 -27.63 27.65 21.19
CA ASN A 871 -28.18 28.55 20.17
C ASN A 871 -29.27 27.88 19.31
N LEU A 872 -29.98 26.88 19.86
CA LEU A 872 -31.03 26.14 19.16
C LEU A 872 -32.18 27.04 18.68
#